data_AF-Q4DMS4-F1
#
_entry.id   AF-Q4DMS4-F1
#
_cell.length_a   1.000
_cell.length_b   1.000
_cell.length_c   1.000
_cell.angle_alpha   90.00
_cell.angle_beta   90.00
_cell.angle_gamma   90.00
#
_symmetry.space_group_name_H-M   'P 1'
#
loop_
_entity.id
_entity.type
_entity.pdbx_description
1 polymer ?
#
loop_
_entity_poly.entity_id
_entity_poly.type
_entity_poly.pdbx_seq_one_letter_code
_entity_poly.pdbx_strand_id
1 'polypeptide(L)'
;MRVAVRLLRRDERIPSPGSSLLNPRSQRAKLRQMMMTHAAQEKQFEEQALFAGLGGASSLPPVRSKKERTSKATRRVGRDVAERAKCMTDSEWESVPMDEKHAFTKYMSQMLREHPTETTEQQRRRYFETTMVDARDLDPQKTVRDEYERIKLGLPVQLKNPQHPLGVSQAVYEAADASLFDPTNVHKLENAMTHIKQVFADYVHKKREGVSTEAERRQLANMTAELNLETQKHLANTFKYAETRLRQISLEEKHRQLKEIERLRRVAQQKSGGHRRGKKEKRAARTEKLKRMISKAVGLDMNVAETVLTEMRAQEEFLQFCEVFARLTQGSGFRHTSNDESLSAYVENLRKLYSMNADTLSTLDVVQYYASKEGSSPVDWAKRWYEKALLLPLQNTPEYKQLLEIQQREQAAFKAKAELSEPSDALAIQAESQVARVKVRKVVNIVEKMFMDPGDKRLESWHEKRLRYLAHMQMERQIKRVRENSKLFEGVECTPEAEQCRELYRNIMERRAALRASSAEITATTDGTQGVVAAESRVGENEQKLFNVYDDAEATALFEKIRDITKQVIQQRRIESAAAAKARSLQRIIRSLRGGEQSLAEELRALQRQRRERITQRLLGVVENDVKTEMEWLENMEEAERPPLLPIPEGMSYVSAADVRAWRDIRMECERKAGNPFERRKRVFQPELFGQTWRVPDRPLLFWGTGVTAVQQALRHAAEDAERKRRGIPLAPPYPCPENPWGWRLAKDILDEE
;
A
#
# COMPACT_ATOMS: atom_id res chain seq x y z
N MET A 1 22.93 48.61 -8.73
CA MET A 1 22.12 49.37 -9.70
C MET A 1 21.64 48.50 -10.84
N ARG A 2 22.48 48.05 -11.79
CA ARG A 2 22.01 47.22 -12.94
C ARG A 2 21.27 45.92 -12.56
N VAL A 3 21.70 45.24 -11.49
CA VAL A 3 21.01 44.01 -10.99
C VAL A 3 19.66 44.34 -10.35
N ALA A 4 19.54 45.47 -9.64
CA ALA A 4 18.29 45.91 -9.04
C ALA A 4 17.27 46.34 -10.13
N VAL A 5 17.74 46.99 -11.20
CA VAL A 5 16.91 47.34 -12.36
C VAL A 5 16.41 46.09 -13.11
N ARG A 6 17.19 44.99 -13.13
CA ARG A 6 16.71 43.72 -13.71
C ARG A 6 15.63 43.06 -12.85
N LEU A 7 15.76 43.09 -11.52
CA LEU A 7 14.77 42.51 -10.59
C LEU A 7 13.44 43.29 -10.58
N LEU A 8 13.45 44.57 -10.92
CA LEU A 8 12.22 45.38 -11.05
C LEU A 8 11.46 45.13 -12.37
N ARG A 9 12.08 44.52 -13.38
CA ARG A 9 11.47 44.30 -14.71
C ARG A 9 10.85 42.91 -14.89
N ARG A 10 11.02 42.01 -13.95
CA ARG A 10 10.37 40.70 -13.95
C ARG A 10 9.58 40.59 -12.67
N ASP A 11 8.36 40.06 -12.75
CA ASP A 11 7.47 39.70 -11.63
C ASP A 11 8.06 38.58 -10.73
N GLU A 12 9.35 38.67 -10.40
CA GLU A 12 10.08 37.68 -9.63
C GLU A 12 9.76 37.79 -8.14
N ARG A 13 9.53 36.60 -7.57
CA ARG A 13 9.18 36.33 -6.17
C ARG A 13 9.95 37.21 -5.17
N ILE A 14 9.18 37.84 -4.28
CA ILE A 14 9.63 38.49 -3.05
C ILE A 14 10.57 37.53 -2.28
N PRO A 15 11.80 37.94 -1.92
CA PRO A 15 12.66 37.13 -1.07
C PRO A 15 11.95 36.85 0.25
N SER A 16 11.76 35.56 0.56
CA SER A 16 11.05 35.13 1.76
C SER A 16 11.69 35.73 3.03
N PRO A 17 10.89 36.08 4.05
CA PRO A 17 11.35 36.82 5.23
C PRO A 17 12.38 36.09 6.13
N GLY A 18 12.73 34.84 5.84
CA GLY A 18 13.24 33.87 6.81
C GLY A 18 14.73 33.83 7.16
N SER A 19 15.58 34.83 6.88
CA SER A 19 16.94 34.83 7.48
C SER A 19 17.65 36.18 7.59
N SER A 20 17.21 37.21 6.87
CA SER A 20 17.92 38.50 6.88
C SER A 20 17.44 39.48 7.98
N LEU A 21 16.56 39.05 8.89
CA LEU A 21 16.04 39.91 9.98
C LEU A 21 17.15 40.40 10.93
N LEU A 22 18.32 39.74 10.94
CA LEU A 22 19.41 40.04 11.86
C LEU A 22 20.48 41.01 11.32
N ASN A 23 20.42 41.42 10.05
CA ASN A 23 21.46 42.31 9.51
C ASN A 23 20.90 43.42 8.59
N PRO A 24 20.72 44.65 9.10
CA PRO A 24 20.23 45.79 8.32
C PRO A 24 21.20 46.21 7.21
N ARG A 25 22.48 45.82 7.29
CA ARG A 25 23.48 46.11 6.24
C ARG A 25 23.43 45.10 5.08
N SER A 26 22.60 44.05 5.15
CA SER A 26 22.53 43.05 4.08
C SER A 26 21.96 43.64 2.78
N GLN A 27 22.51 43.22 1.64
CA GLN A 27 21.97 43.60 0.32
C GLN A 27 20.48 43.22 0.17
N ARG A 28 20.03 42.14 0.80
CA ARG A 28 18.62 41.71 0.82
C ARG A 28 17.71 42.70 1.55
N ALA A 29 18.17 43.32 2.64
CA ALA A 29 17.40 44.36 3.34
C ALA A 29 17.30 45.63 2.48
N LYS A 30 18.42 46.09 1.90
CA LYS A 30 18.44 47.24 0.98
C LYS A 30 17.53 47.03 -0.25
N LEU A 31 17.53 45.83 -0.84
CA LEU A 31 16.63 45.49 -1.96
C LEU A 31 15.16 45.54 -1.56
N ARG A 32 14.79 45.03 -0.38
CA ARG A 32 13.42 45.13 0.12
C ARG A 32 12.99 46.57 0.37
N GLN A 33 13.85 47.40 0.96
CA GLN A 33 13.57 48.82 1.19
C GLN A 33 13.40 49.57 -0.14
N MET A 34 14.20 49.24 -1.15
CA MET A 34 14.08 49.82 -2.49
C MET A 34 12.79 49.38 -3.20
N MET A 35 12.37 48.11 -3.05
CA MET A 35 11.09 47.64 -3.62
C MET A 35 9.87 48.21 -2.88
N MET A 36 9.93 48.37 -1.55
CA MET A 36 8.83 49.00 -0.81
C MET A 36 8.67 50.48 -1.13
N THR A 37 9.78 51.20 -1.33
CA THR A 37 9.74 52.61 -1.77
C THR A 37 9.26 52.74 -3.21
N HIS A 38 9.63 51.81 -4.11
CA HIS A 38 9.08 51.76 -5.46
C HIS A 38 7.58 51.48 -5.47
N ALA A 39 7.12 50.47 -4.72
CA ALA A 39 5.69 50.15 -4.63
C ALA A 39 4.87 51.30 -4.00
N ALA A 40 5.45 52.05 -3.06
CA ALA A 40 4.82 53.25 -2.50
C ALA A 40 4.75 54.39 -3.53
N GLN A 41 5.80 54.57 -4.35
CA GLN A 41 5.82 55.55 -5.44
C GLN A 41 4.84 55.18 -6.56
N GLU A 42 4.76 53.90 -6.95
CA GLU A 42 3.77 53.43 -7.93
C GLU A 42 2.35 53.66 -7.43
N LYS A 43 2.03 53.34 -6.17
CA LYS A 43 0.70 53.64 -5.62
C LYS A 43 0.41 55.14 -5.56
N GLN A 44 1.38 55.97 -5.19
CA GLN A 44 1.21 57.43 -5.23
C GLN A 44 1.03 57.94 -6.67
N PHE A 45 1.72 57.35 -7.63
CA PHE A 45 1.62 57.71 -9.04
C PHE A 45 0.29 57.23 -9.64
N GLU A 46 -0.19 56.05 -9.29
CA GLU A 46 -1.52 55.55 -9.67
C GLU A 46 -2.64 56.41 -9.05
N GLU A 47 -2.51 56.79 -7.77
CA GLU A 47 -3.45 57.73 -7.16
C GLU A 47 -3.42 59.08 -7.88
N GLN A 48 -2.23 59.64 -8.17
CA GLN A 48 -2.10 60.89 -8.92
C GLN A 48 -2.61 60.79 -10.37
N ALA A 49 -2.40 59.66 -11.04
CA ALA A 49 -2.84 59.41 -12.41
C ALA A 49 -4.36 59.24 -12.49
N LEU A 50 -4.97 58.56 -11.52
CA LEU A 50 -6.43 58.48 -11.39
C LEU A 50 -7.06 59.85 -11.15
N PHE A 51 -6.36 60.76 -10.45
CA PHE A 51 -6.82 62.15 -10.30
C PHE A 51 -6.49 63.06 -11.50
N ALA A 52 -5.44 62.77 -12.28
CA ALA A 52 -5.06 63.56 -13.46
C ALA A 52 -5.85 63.20 -14.73
N GLY A 53 -6.33 61.95 -14.86
CA GLY A 53 -7.11 61.50 -16.01
C GLY A 53 -8.57 61.97 -16.03
N LEU A 54 -9.08 62.44 -14.89
CA LEU A 54 -10.42 63.01 -14.78
C LEU A 54 -10.33 64.53 -14.94
N GLY A 55 -10.27 64.99 -16.19
CA GLY A 55 -10.48 66.39 -16.60
C GLY A 55 -11.91 66.91 -16.36
N GLY A 56 -12.56 66.46 -15.29
CA GLY A 56 -13.92 66.84 -14.90
C GLY A 56 -13.91 68.00 -13.91
N ALA A 57 -14.50 69.11 -14.34
CA ALA A 57 -14.72 70.29 -13.51
C ALA A 57 -15.47 69.98 -12.20
N SER A 58 -14.89 70.49 -11.11
CA SER A 58 -15.53 70.94 -9.87
C SER A 58 -16.58 70.04 -9.20
N SER A 59 -16.17 69.38 -8.12
CA SER A 59 -16.79 69.66 -6.82
C SER A 59 -15.67 69.89 -5.80
N LEU A 60 -15.50 71.15 -5.38
CA LEU A 60 -14.60 71.51 -4.29
C LEU A 60 -15.13 70.84 -3.01
N PRO A 61 -14.35 69.99 -2.31
CA PRO A 61 -14.77 69.51 -1.02
C PRO A 61 -14.91 70.70 -0.06
N PRO A 62 -15.89 70.68 0.86
CA PRO A 62 -16.16 71.80 1.75
C PRO A 62 -14.89 72.19 2.51
N VAL A 63 -14.72 73.50 2.71
CA VAL A 63 -13.60 74.11 3.44
C VAL A 63 -13.56 73.53 4.85
N ARG A 64 -12.82 72.42 5.03
CA ARG A 64 -12.61 71.81 6.34
C ARG A 64 -11.88 72.80 7.24
N SER A 65 -12.36 72.92 8.48
CA SER A 65 -11.74 73.77 9.49
C SER A 65 -10.24 73.40 9.65
N LYS A 66 -9.41 74.38 10.03
CA LYS A 66 -7.96 74.16 10.25
C LYS A 66 -7.72 72.98 11.21
N LYS A 67 -8.61 72.79 12.19
CA LYS A 67 -8.61 71.70 13.18
C LYS A 67 -8.96 70.33 12.58
N GLU A 68 -9.90 70.26 11.64
CA GLU A 68 -10.17 69.02 10.90
C GLU A 68 -9.04 68.65 9.94
N ARG A 69 -8.40 69.64 9.30
CA ARG A 69 -7.24 69.39 8.43
C ARG A 69 -6.07 68.80 9.23
N THR A 70 -5.74 69.38 10.39
CA THR A 70 -4.66 68.86 11.24
C THR A 70 -4.98 67.49 11.82
N SER A 71 -6.23 67.25 12.26
CA SER A 71 -6.71 65.94 12.72
C SER A 71 -6.60 64.86 11.63
N LYS A 72 -7.04 65.17 10.41
CA LYS A 72 -6.99 64.21 9.30
C LYS A 72 -5.55 63.95 8.84
N ALA A 73 -4.68 64.96 8.89
CA ALA A 73 -3.26 64.81 8.62
C ALA A 73 -2.58 63.91 9.69
N THR A 74 -2.81 64.16 10.98
CA THR A 74 -2.28 63.31 12.06
C THR A 74 -2.81 61.87 11.99
N ARG A 75 -4.07 61.66 11.62
CA ARG A 75 -4.62 60.30 11.41
C ARG A 75 -3.98 59.58 10.22
N ARG A 76 -3.67 60.30 9.12
CA ARG A 76 -2.94 59.74 7.96
C ARG A 76 -1.51 59.36 8.35
N VAL A 77 -0.77 60.29 8.97
CA VAL A 77 0.60 60.03 9.46
C VAL A 77 0.61 58.84 10.41
N GLY A 78 -0.35 58.76 11.35
CA GLY A 78 -0.46 57.64 12.29
C GLY A 78 -0.71 56.29 11.60
N ARG A 79 -1.55 56.26 10.55
CA ARG A 79 -1.78 55.05 9.73
C ARG A 79 -0.53 54.64 8.95
N ASP A 80 0.15 55.60 8.34
CA ASP A 80 1.34 55.34 7.52
C ASP A 80 2.51 54.84 8.39
N VAL A 81 2.68 55.40 9.58
CA VAL A 81 3.64 54.89 10.58
C VAL A 81 3.24 53.50 11.06
N ALA A 82 1.94 53.21 11.26
CA ALA A 82 1.49 51.89 11.69
C ALA A 82 1.71 50.79 10.63
N GLU A 83 1.52 51.10 9.34
CA GLU A 83 1.86 50.18 8.25
C GLU A 83 3.37 49.93 8.15
N ARG A 84 4.20 50.98 8.28
CA ARG A 84 5.66 50.83 8.33
C ARG A 84 6.10 50.00 9.55
N ALA A 85 5.48 50.23 10.71
CA ALA A 85 5.81 49.56 11.97
C ALA A 85 5.63 48.03 11.91
N LYS A 86 4.81 47.49 10.99
CA LYS A 86 4.67 46.03 10.79
C LYS A 86 5.99 45.35 10.42
N CYS A 87 6.91 46.07 9.77
CA CYS A 87 8.15 45.53 9.25
C CYS A 87 9.41 46.24 9.77
N MET A 88 9.26 47.27 10.60
CA MET A 88 10.40 48.05 11.09
C MET A 88 11.22 47.34 12.17
N THR A 89 12.53 47.41 12.01
CA THR A 89 13.53 46.98 13.00
C THR A 89 13.59 47.91 14.22
N ASP A 90 14.21 47.46 15.32
CA ASP A 90 14.31 48.23 16.57
C ASP A 90 15.05 49.55 16.37
N SER A 91 16.14 49.55 15.60
CA SER A 91 16.90 50.77 15.26
C SER A 91 16.12 51.73 14.36
N GLU A 92 15.34 51.22 13.40
CA GLU A 92 14.46 52.06 12.58
C GLU A 92 13.37 52.70 13.44
N TRP A 93 12.82 51.98 14.41
CA TRP A 93 11.80 52.52 15.32
C TRP A 93 12.34 53.60 16.25
N GLU A 94 13.55 53.43 16.77
CA GLU A 94 14.23 54.45 17.57
C GLU A 94 14.39 55.75 16.78
N SER A 95 14.69 55.67 15.47
CA SER A 95 14.87 56.82 14.60
C SER A 95 13.60 57.58 14.20
N VAL A 96 12.39 57.06 14.49
CA VAL A 96 11.13 57.75 14.14
C VAL A 96 10.94 58.99 15.02
N PRO A 97 10.66 60.17 14.43
CA PRO A 97 10.40 61.41 15.18
C PRO A 97 9.28 61.24 16.20
N MET A 98 9.39 61.95 17.33
CA MET A 98 8.43 61.79 18.42
C MET A 98 7.00 62.19 18.03
N ASP A 99 6.85 63.16 17.13
CA ASP A 99 5.54 63.57 16.58
C ASP A 99 4.86 62.45 15.77
N GLU A 100 5.63 61.71 14.97
CA GLU A 100 5.15 60.53 14.23
C GLU A 100 4.80 59.38 15.19
N LYS A 101 5.61 59.18 16.24
CA LYS A 101 5.31 58.22 17.31
C LYS A 101 4.00 58.57 18.01
N HIS A 102 3.73 59.85 18.31
CA HIS A 102 2.47 60.34 18.89
C HIS A 102 1.26 60.15 17.96
N ALA A 103 1.43 60.40 16.66
CA ALA A 103 0.39 60.13 15.66
C ALA A 103 0.08 58.63 15.57
N PHE A 104 1.12 57.79 15.56
CA PHE A 104 1.01 56.33 15.65
C PHE A 104 0.29 55.89 16.92
N THR A 105 0.63 56.46 18.08
CA THR A 105 -0.01 56.09 19.35
C THR A 105 -1.51 56.38 19.32
N LYS A 106 -1.91 57.55 18.82
CA LYS A 106 -3.34 57.90 18.69
C LYS A 106 -4.05 56.92 17.75
N TYR A 107 -3.46 56.63 16.59
CA TYR A 107 -4.03 55.68 15.63
C TYR A 107 -4.15 54.26 16.20
N MET A 108 -3.08 53.75 16.83
CA MET A 108 -3.07 52.42 17.43
C MET A 108 -3.97 52.30 18.66
N SER A 109 -4.10 53.35 19.48
CA SER A 109 -5.05 53.35 20.59
C SER A 109 -6.50 53.19 20.12
N GLN A 110 -6.83 53.75 18.95
CA GLN A 110 -8.13 53.61 18.32
C GLN A 110 -8.29 52.24 17.67
N MET A 111 -7.29 51.77 16.92
CA MET A 111 -7.27 50.43 16.31
C MET A 111 -7.36 49.30 17.33
N LEU A 112 -6.65 49.39 18.46
CA LEU A 112 -6.69 48.37 19.51
C LEU A 112 -8.03 48.34 20.25
N ARG A 113 -8.74 49.48 20.30
CA ARG A 113 -10.11 49.55 20.86
C ARG A 113 -11.16 49.04 19.87
N GLU A 114 -11.01 49.33 18.59
CA GLU A 114 -12.02 49.01 17.57
C GLU A 114 -11.81 47.62 16.94
N HIS A 115 -10.56 47.23 16.67
CA HIS A 115 -10.17 46.04 15.92
C HIS A 115 -8.85 45.43 16.46
N PRO A 116 -8.83 44.89 17.71
CA PRO A 116 -7.61 44.33 18.31
C PRO A 116 -7.00 43.21 17.45
N THR A 117 -7.83 42.44 16.74
CA THR A 117 -7.43 41.28 15.94
C THR A 117 -6.67 41.63 14.65
N GLU A 118 -6.77 42.86 14.16
CA GLU A 118 -6.09 43.32 12.93
C GLU A 118 -4.65 43.81 13.19
N THR A 119 -4.29 44.03 14.45
CA THR A 119 -2.96 44.53 14.82
C THR A 119 -1.93 43.40 14.91
N THR A 120 -0.77 43.60 14.28
CA THR A 120 0.36 42.65 14.32
C THR A 120 1.08 42.71 15.66
N GLU A 121 1.72 41.61 16.11
CA GLU A 121 2.50 41.61 17.37
C GLU A 121 3.56 42.73 17.40
N GLN A 122 4.19 43.01 16.26
CA GLN A 122 5.18 44.07 16.15
C GLN A 122 4.58 45.46 16.38
N GLN A 123 3.37 45.72 15.87
CA GLN A 123 2.65 46.98 16.12
C GLN A 123 2.26 47.10 17.60
N ARG A 124 1.83 46.00 18.24
CA ARG A 124 1.53 45.98 19.68
C ARG A 124 2.78 46.23 20.53
N ARG A 125 3.92 45.64 20.16
CA ARG A 125 5.22 45.89 20.80
C ARG A 125 5.63 47.36 20.66
N ARG A 126 5.52 47.97 19.48
CA ARG A 126 5.81 49.40 19.28
C ARG A 126 4.87 50.30 20.08
N TYR A 127 3.59 49.95 20.14
CA TYR A 127 2.61 50.68 20.97
C TYR A 127 3.00 50.62 22.45
N PHE A 128 3.37 49.44 22.96
CA PHE A 128 3.88 49.25 24.31
C PHE A 128 5.16 50.06 24.56
N GLU A 129 6.15 49.98 23.66
CA GLU A 129 7.41 50.76 23.76
C GLU A 129 7.17 52.27 23.80
N THR A 130 6.09 52.78 23.17
CA THR A 130 5.73 54.21 23.21
C THR A 130 4.82 54.63 24.36
N THR A 131 3.97 53.75 24.89
CA THR A 131 2.95 54.10 25.90
C THR A 131 3.20 53.53 27.28
N MET A 132 4.02 52.48 27.38
CA MET A 132 4.13 51.61 28.54
C MET A 132 2.80 50.95 28.96
N VAL A 133 1.77 50.97 28.09
CA VAL A 133 0.48 50.33 28.33
C VAL A 133 0.47 48.98 27.61
N ASP A 134 0.41 47.88 28.37
CA ASP A 134 0.33 46.56 27.77
C ASP A 134 -1.05 46.40 27.11
N ALA A 135 -1.07 46.20 25.80
CA ALA A 135 -2.30 45.97 25.05
C ALA A 135 -3.02 44.69 25.48
N ARG A 136 -2.37 43.83 26.28
CA ARG A 136 -2.95 42.65 26.92
C ARG A 136 -3.92 42.99 28.07
N ASP A 137 -3.88 44.20 28.62
CA ASP A 137 -4.80 44.67 29.68
C ASP A 137 -6.14 45.19 29.13
N LEU A 138 -6.34 45.19 27.80
CA LEU A 138 -7.63 45.52 27.20
C LEU A 138 -8.64 44.43 27.54
N ASP A 139 -9.61 44.79 28.38
CA ASP A 139 -10.69 43.93 28.86
C ASP A 139 -11.38 43.24 27.67
N PRO A 140 -11.15 41.93 27.45
CA PRO A 140 -11.53 41.25 26.21
C PRO A 140 -13.04 41.24 25.98
N GLN A 141 -13.84 41.48 27.02
CA GLN A 141 -15.29 41.61 26.91
C GLN A 141 -15.75 42.92 26.27
N LYS A 142 -14.93 43.98 26.28
CA LYS A 142 -15.27 45.29 25.70
C LYS A 142 -14.75 45.48 24.27
N THR A 143 -13.68 44.79 23.89
CA THR A 143 -12.99 44.99 22.60
C THR A 143 -13.35 43.97 21.53
N VAL A 144 -13.87 42.80 21.91
CA VAL A 144 -14.22 41.72 20.96
C VAL A 144 -15.68 41.90 20.53
N ARG A 145 -15.91 42.25 19.26
CA ARG A 145 -17.26 42.51 18.74
C ARG A 145 -17.99 41.24 18.32
N ASP A 146 -17.25 40.29 17.74
CA ASP A 146 -17.83 39.08 17.15
C ASP A 146 -17.29 37.78 17.78
N GLU A 147 -18.12 36.74 17.73
CA GLU A 147 -17.75 35.38 18.19
C GLU A 147 -16.53 34.84 17.42
N TYR A 148 -16.38 35.20 16.14
CA TYR A 148 -15.22 34.87 15.32
C TYR A 148 -13.92 35.48 15.86
N GLU A 149 -13.95 36.73 16.31
CA GLU A 149 -12.80 37.39 16.95
C GLU A 149 -12.47 36.73 18.30
N ARG A 150 -13.49 36.30 19.03
CA ARG A 150 -13.36 35.55 20.29
C ARG A 150 -12.63 34.22 20.08
N ILE A 151 -12.99 33.49 19.02
CA ILE A 151 -12.32 32.25 18.61
C ILE A 151 -10.87 32.53 18.18
N LYS A 152 -10.63 33.57 17.37
CA LYS A 152 -9.28 33.97 16.96
C LYS A 152 -8.36 34.32 18.14
N LEU A 153 -8.92 34.88 19.20
CA LEU A 153 -8.20 35.25 20.44
C LEU A 153 -8.11 34.11 21.46
N GLY A 154 -8.70 32.94 21.20
CA GLY A 154 -8.75 31.83 22.15
C GLY A 154 -9.61 32.10 23.39
N LEU A 155 -10.53 33.06 23.32
CA LEU A 155 -11.42 33.44 24.41
C LEU A 155 -12.66 32.52 24.45
N PRO A 156 -13.25 32.26 25.64
CA PRO A 156 -14.44 31.42 25.75
C PRO A 156 -15.64 32.01 24.99
N VAL A 157 -16.25 31.23 24.11
CA VAL A 157 -17.50 31.58 23.42
C VAL A 157 -18.68 31.15 24.30
N GLN A 158 -19.53 32.09 24.70
CA GLN A 158 -20.84 31.76 25.28
C GLN A 158 -21.82 31.56 24.12
N LEU A 159 -22.11 30.30 23.79
CA LEU A 159 -23.15 29.95 22.82
C LEU A 159 -24.49 30.52 23.29
N LYS A 160 -24.99 31.57 22.62
CA LYS A 160 -26.38 32.05 22.76
C LYS A 160 -27.32 31.04 22.11
N ASN A 161 -27.52 29.91 22.78
CA ASN A 161 -28.65 28.97 22.70
C ASN A 161 -28.13 27.58 23.14
N PRO A 162 -28.37 27.17 24.39
CA PRO A 162 -27.91 25.86 24.91
C PRO A 162 -28.66 24.66 24.31
N GLN A 163 -29.59 24.88 23.37
CA GLN A 163 -30.44 23.84 22.80
C GLN A 163 -29.95 23.28 21.45
N HIS A 164 -28.92 23.89 20.84
CA HIS A 164 -28.23 23.30 19.69
C HIS A 164 -26.72 23.41 19.89
N PRO A 165 -26.02 22.31 20.24
CA PRO A 165 -24.56 22.31 20.16
C PRO A 165 -24.20 22.45 18.67
N LEU A 166 -23.82 23.65 18.25
CA LEU A 166 -22.99 23.85 17.06
C LEU A 166 -21.72 23.02 17.31
N GLY A 167 -21.76 21.78 16.83
CA GLY A 167 -20.72 20.82 17.07
C GLY A 167 -19.40 21.34 16.50
N VAL A 168 -18.29 20.92 17.10
CA VAL A 168 -16.94 21.13 16.54
C VAL A 168 -16.88 20.75 15.06
N SER A 169 -17.73 19.82 14.61
CA SER A 169 -17.96 19.46 13.22
C SER A 169 -18.41 20.61 12.31
N GLN A 170 -19.22 21.56 12.81
CA GLN A 170 -19.77 22.68 12.04
C GLN A 170 -18.77 23.85 11.95
N ALA A 171 -18.03 24.12 13.03
CA ALA A 171 -16.91 25.08 13.00
C ALA A 171 -15.72 24.59 12.13
N VAL A 172 -15.49 23.28 12.07
CA VAL A 172 -14.55 22.66 11.10
C VAL A 172 -15.14 22.66 9.68
N TYR A 173 -16.47 22.74 9.56
CA TYR A 173 -17.16 22.83 8.26
C TYR A 173 -16.86 24.14 7.54
N GLU A 174 -16.70 25.23 8.28
CA GLU A 174 -16.42 26.57 7.74
C GLU A 174 -14.92 26.87 7.63
N ALA A 175 -14.06 26.19 8.40
CA ALA A 175 -12.61 26.47 8.44
C ALA A 175 -11.74 25.61 7.50
N ALA A 176 -12.28 24.58 6.85
CA ALA A 176 -11.51 23.69 5.99
C ALA A 176 -11.66 24.09 4.50
N ASP A 177 -10.63 24.75 3.96
CA ASP A 177 -10.45 24.95 2.52
C ASP A 177 -10.66 23.63 1.75
N ALA A 178 -11.33 23.69 0.59
CA ALA A 178 -11.60 22.52 -0.24
C ALA A 178 -10.30 21.74 -0.54
N SER A 179 -10.25 20.45 -0.17
CA SER A 179 -9.05 19.62 -0.37
C SER A 179 -8.97 19.14 -1.83
N LEU A 180 -7.76 18.89 -2.32
CA LEU A 180 -7.56 18.35 -3.68
C LEU A 180 -8.33 17.04 -3.95
N PHE A 181 -8.55 16.23 -2.91
CA PHE A 181 -9.25 14.95 -2.97
C PHE A 181 -10.77 15.06 -2.80
N ASP A 182 -11.31 16.28 -2.68
CA ASP A 182 -12.76 16.48 -2.66
C ASP A 182 -13.31 16.22 -4.07
N PRO A 183 -14.52 15.64 -4.21
CA PRO A 183 -15.08 15.27 -5.52
C PRO A 183 -15.23 16.46 -6.48
N THR A 184 -15.29 17.69 -5.97
CA THR A 184 -15.33 18.92 -6.77
C THR A 184 -13.99 19.27 -7.44
N ASN A 185 -12.87 18.77 -6.90
CA ASN A 185 -11.51 19.07 -7.35
C ASN A 185 -10.85 17.93 -8.15
N VAL A 186 -11.61 16.90 -8.58
CA VAL A 186 -11.07 15.71 -9.25
C VAL A 186 -10.27 16.04 -10.51
N HIS A 187 -10.67 17.04 -11.30
CA HIS A 187 -9.91 17.50 -12.47
C HIS A 187 -8.51 18.05 -12.10
N LYS A 188 -8.37 18.72 -10.95
CA LYS A 188 -7.05 19.17 -10.44
C LYS A 188 -6.25 17.99 -9.91
N LEU A 189 -6.92 17.03 -9.27
CA LEU A 189 -6.29 15.81 -8.78
C LEU A 189 -5.70 15.00 -9.93
N GLU A 190 -6.46 14.79 -11.02
CA GLU A 190 -6.00 14.09 -12.22
C GLU A 190 -4.78 14.78 -12.83
N ASN A 191 -4.82 16.10 -13.04
CA ASN A 191 -3.67 16.86 -13.54
C ASN A 191 -2.44 16.75 -12.63
N ALA A 192 -2.65 16.79 -11.30
CA ALA A 192 -1.57 16.58 -10.35
C ALA A 192 -1.01 15.16 -10.41
N MET A 193 -1.86 14.14 -10.58
CA MET A 193 -1.43 12.75 -10.71
C MET A 193 -0.67 12.53 -12.02
N THR A 194 -1.10 13.12 -13.13
CA THR A 194 -0.38 13.09 -14.41
C THR A 194 1.00 13.74 -14.27
N HIS A 195 1.12 14.87 -13.57
CA HIS A 195 2.42 15.49 -13.32
C HIS A 195 3.33 14.59 -12.46
N ILE A 196 2.77 13.96 -11.41
CA ILE A 196 3.51 12.99 -10.59
C ILE A 196 3.95 11.79 -11.45
N LYS A 197 3.09 11.27 -12.34
CA LYS A 197 3.42 10.19 -13.27
C LYS A 197 4.57 10.55 -14.20
N GLN A 198 4.56 11.75 -14.78
CA GLN A 198 5.64 12.23 -15.66
C GLN A 198 7.00 12.22 -14.95
N VAL A 199 7.08 12.77 -13.74
CA VAL A 199 8.35 12.77 -12.98
C VAL A 199 8.75 11.35 -12.54
N PHE A 200 7.78 10.47 -12.24
CA PHE A 200 8.09 9.06 -11.98
C PHE A 200 8.60 8.34 -13.22
N ALA A 201 8.05 8.61 -14.41
CA ALA A 201 8.51 8.02 -15.66
C ALA A 201 9.97 8.42 -15.94
N ASP A 202 10.29 9.71 -15.80
CA ASP A 202 11.66 10.21 -15.91
C ASP A 202 12.58 9.58 -14.86
N TYR A 203 12.11 9.47 -13.61
CA TYR A 203 12.88 8.86 -12.52
C TYR A 203 13.17 7.37 -12.78
N VAL A 204 12.17 6.60 -13.21
CA VAL A 204 12.30 5.16 -13.49
C VAL A 204 13.21 4.94 -14.70
N HIS A 205 13.03 5.72 -15.78
CA HIS A 205 13.88 5.69 -16.96
C HIS A 205 15.34 5.97 -16.61
N LYS A 206 15.63 7.11 -15.97
CA LYS A 206 17.00 7.48 -15.55
C LYS A 206 17.61 6.48 -14.58
N LYS A 207 16.79 5.90 -13.69
CA LYS A 207 17.24 4.85 -12.77
C LYS A 207 17.62 3.56 -13.49
N ARG A 208 16.87 3.18 -14.54
CA ARG A 208 17.18 2.01 -15.38
C ARG A 208 18.47 2.23 -16.19
N GLU A 209 18.65 3.42 -16.76
CA GLU A 209 19.85 3.78 -17.53
C GLU A 209 21.09 4.03 -16.66
N GLY A 210 20.92 4.23 -15.35
CA GLY A 210 22.02 4.57 -14.43
C GLY A 210 22.46 6.04 -14.50
N VAL A 211 21.62 6.93 -15.04
CA VAL A 211 21.86 8.39 -15.11
C VAL A 211 21.51 9.05 -13.78
N SER A 212 22.02 10.26 -13.52
CA SER A 212 21.71 11.01 -12.31
C SER A 212 20.19 11.19 -12.12
N THR A 213 19.69 10.72 -10.97
CA THR A 213 18.28 10.78 -10.58
C THR A 213 18.00 11.86 -9.52
N GLU A 214 19.00 12.69 -9.18
CA GLU A 214 18.87 13.62 -8.06
C GLU A 214 17.84 14.72 -8.28
N ALA A 215 17.73 15.23 -9.51
CA ALA A 215 16.78 16.30 -9.83
C ALA A 215 15.33 15.80 -9.70
N GLU A 216 15.06 14.60 -10.21
CA GLU A 216 13.77 13.93 -10.16
C GLU A 216 13.42 13.55 -8.73
N ARG A 217 14.39 13.05 -7.94
CA ARG A 217 14.19 12.81 -6.51
C ARG A 217 13.82 14.08 -5.75
N ARG A 218 14.42 15.24 -6.06
CA ARG A 218 14.07 16.53 -5.45
C ARG A 218 12.67 16.98 -5.87
N GLN A 219 12.30 16.82 -7.14
CA GLN A 219 10.95 17.12 -7.62
C GLN A 219 9.89 16.21 -6.98
N LEU A 220 10.13 14.89 -6.95
CA LEU A 220 9.28 13.93 -6.25
C LEU A 220 9.16 14.25 -4.75
N ALA A 221 10.24 14.68 -4.09
CA ALA A 221 10.20 15.08 -2.68
C ALA A 221 9.33 16.32 -2.47
N ASN A 222 9.43 17.33 -3.35
CA ASN A 222 8.58 18.52 -3.30
C ASN A 222 7.11 18.17 -3.52
N MET A 223 6.79 17.38 -4.55
CA MET A 223 5.43 16.93 -4.81
C MET A 223 4.89 16.03 -3.69
N THR A 224 5.75 15.22 -3.06
CA THR A 224 5.38 14.43 -1.88
C THR A 224 5.04 15.33 -0.69
N ALA A 225 5.74 16.44 -0.51
CA ALA A 225 5.44 17.42 0.54
C ALA A 225 4.09 18.13 0.28
N GLU A 226 3.82 18.51 -0.97
CA GLU A 226 2.53 19.09 -1.39
C GLU A 226 1.38 18.09 -1.22
N LEU A 227 1.56 16.85 -1.69
CA LEU A 227 0.58 15.77 -1.55
C LEU A 227 0.33 15.42 -0.07
N ASN A 228 1.36 15.48 0.78
CA ASN A 228 1.21 15.33 2.23
C ASN A 228 0.30 16.40 2.83
N LEU A 229 0.46 17.67 2.43
CA LEU A 229 -0.38 18.78 2.89
C LEU A 229 -1.83 18.58 2.44
N GLU A 230 -2.06 18.22 1.18
CA GLU A 230 -3.40 17.94 0.64
C GLU A 230 -4.03 16.70 1.28
N THR A 231 -3.24 15.65 1.55
CA THR A 231 -3.70 14.47 2.29
C THR A 231 -4.08 14.83 3.72
N GLN A 232 -3.39 15.78 4.36
CA GLN A 232 -3.77 16.27 5.68
C GLN A 232 -5.12 17.00 5.66
N LYS A 233 -5.33 17.90 4.68
CA LYS A 233 -6.63 18.57 4.47
C LYS A 233 -7.73 17.55 4.19
N HIS A 234 -7.46 16.56 3.34
CA HIS A 234 -8.41 15.49 3.03
C HIS A 234 -8.69 14.58 4.22
N LEU A 235 -7.72 14.28 5.07
CA LEU A 235 -7.98 13.54 6.30
C LEU A 235 -8.93 14.32 7.20
N ALA A 236 -8.77 15.65 7.33
CA ALA A 236 -9.73 16.49 8.03
C ALA A 236 -11.12 16.48 7.34
N ASN A 237 -11.18 16.60 6.01
CA ASN A 237 -12.44 16.59 5.24
C ASN A 237 -13.14 15.22 5.23
N THR A 238 -12.42 14.11 5.24
CA THR A 238 -13.02 12.76 5.31
C THR A 238 -13.61 12.46 6.67
N PHE A 239 -13.15 13.11 7.74
CA PHE A 239 -13.88 13.11 9.02
C PHE A 239 -15.16 13.94 8.95
N LYS A 240 -15.23 14.94 8.04
CA LYS A 240 -16.36 15.84 7.79
C LYS A 240 -17.43 15.24 6.85
N TYR A 241 -17.06 14.47 5.81
CA TYR A 241 -17.96 13.82 4.84
C TYR A 241 -18.26 12.34 5.14
N ALA A 242 -18.05 11.94 6.38
CA ALA A 242 -17.87 10.56 6.75
C ALA A 242 -19.16 9.70 6.70
N GLU A 243 -20.07 9.73 5.72
CA GLU A 243 -21.11 8.70 5.72
C GLU A 243 -20.53 7.31 5.45
N THR A 244 -19.60 7.18 4.50
CA THR A 244 -18.90 5.92 4.21
C THR A 244 -17.83 5.60 5.24
N ARG A 245 -17.13 6.63 5.75
CA ARG A 245 -16.12 6.47 6.79
C ARG A 245 -16.70 6.36 8.18
N LEU A 246 -17.85 6.96 8.52
CA LEU A 246 -18.66 6.65 9.72
C LEU A 246 -19.33 5.30 9.55
N ARG A 247 -19.68 4.82 8.34
CA ARG A 247 -20.07 3.40 8.19
C ARG A 247 -18.90 2.49 8.51
N GLN A 248 -17.71 2.71 7.94
CA GLN A 248 -16.52 1.91 8.26
C GLN A 248 -16.07 2.08 9.72
N ILE A 249 -16.04 3.31 10.25
CA ILE A 249 -15.71 3.62 11.64
C ILE A 249 -16.80 3.10 12.56
N SER A 250 -18.09 3.16 12.23
CA SER A 250 -19.16 2.57 13.04
C SER A 250 -19.13 1.05 12.98
N LEU A 251 -18.69 0.44 11.87
CA LEU A 251 -18.47 -0.99 11.79
C LEU A 251 -17.23 -1.36 12.60
N GLU A 252 -16.13 -0.62 12.50
CA GLU A 252 -14.93 -0.78 13.32
C GLU A 252 -15.22 -0.49 14.80
N GLU A 253 -16.05 0.49 15.12
CA GLU A 253 -16.48 0.88 16.46
C GLU A 253 -17.46 -0.15 16.99
N LYS A 254 -18.43 -0.63 16.21
CA LYS A 254 -19.29 -1.77 16.59
C LYS A 254 -18.44 -3.01 16.81
N HIS A 255 -17.43 -3.25 15.98
CA HIS A 255 -16.51 -4.37 16.12
C HIS A 255 -15.62 -4.21 17.37
N ARG A 256 -15.14 -3.00 17.65
CA ARG A 256 -14.42 -2.66 18.89
C ARG A 256 -15.34 -2.74 20.10
N GLN A 257 -16.59 -2.28 20.00
CA GLN A 257 -17.62 -2.32 21.03
C GLN A 257 -18.08 -3.75 21.28
N LEU A 258 -18.18 -4.61 20.28
CA LEU A 258 -18.47 -6.03 20.45
C LEU A 258 -17.30 -6.71 21.16
N LYS A 259 -16.06 -6.46 20.72
CA LYS A 259 -14.84 -6.91 21.42
C LYS A 259 -14.78 -6.37 22.85
N GLU A 260 -15.16 -5.13 23.06
CA GLU A 260 -15.19 -4.45 24.35
C GLU A 260 -16.32 -4.97 25.23
N ILE A 261 -17.53 -5.23 24.71
CA ILE A 261 -18.67 -5.78 25.45
C ILE A 261 -18.38 -7.22 25.82
N GLU A 262 -17.91 -8.04 24.88
CA GLU A 262 -17.44 -9.38 25.17
C GLU A 262 -16.38 -9.34 26.27
N ARG A 263 -15.46 -8.37 26.21
CA ARG A 263 -14.37 -8.29 27.17
C ARG A 263 -14.73 -7.61 28.50
N LEU A 264 -15.66 -6.67 28.53
CA LEU A 264 -16.22 -6.08 29.74
C LEU A 264 -17.08 -7.10 30.45
N ARG A 265 -17.79 -7.97 29.71
CA ARG A 265 -18.36 -9.21 30.25
C ARG A 265 -17.24 -10.07 30.86
N ARG A 266 -16.13 -10.33 30.14
CA ARG A 266 -14.95 -11.07 30.66
C ARG A 266 -14.37 -10.46 31.95
N VAL A 267 -14.34 -9.13 32.08
CA VAL A 267 -13.73 -8.40 33.22
C VAL A 267 -14.72 -8.23 34.39
N ALA A 268 -16.00 -8.02 34.12
CA ALA A 268 -17.05 -7.99 35.13
C ALA A 268 -17.24 -9.37 35.77
N GLN A 269 -17.18 -10.43 34.96
CA GLN A 269 -17.21 -11.82 35.42
C GLN A 269 -15.95 -12.18 36.24
N GLN A 270 -14.76 -11.71 35.85
CA GLN A 270 -13.54 -11.86 36.65
C GLN A 270 -13.62 -11.20 38.04
N LYS A 271 -14.35 -10.08 38.15
CA LYS A 271 -14.57 -9.40 39.44
C LYS A 271 -15.58 -10.10 40.34
N SER A 272 -16.52 -10.85 39.74
CA SER A 272 -17.55 -11.59 40.46
C SER A 272 -17.05 -12.93 41.02
N GLY A 273 -16.02 -13.54 40.41
CA GLY A 273 -15.56 -14.90 40.72
C GLY A 273 -14.34 -15.03 41.66
N GLY A 274 -13.85 -13.93 42.27
CA GLY A 274 -12.61 -13.99 43.07
C GLY A 274 -12.59 -12.97 44.19
N HIS A 275 -13.29 -13.26 45.30
CA HIS A 275 -13.36 -12.38 46.48
C HIS A 275 -12.57 -12.90 47.69
N ARG A 276 -11.46 -13.63 47.47
CA ARG A 276 -10.55 -14.08 48.53
C ARG A 276 -9.12 -14.28 47.99
N ARG A 277 -8.20 -13.30 48.12
CA ARG A 277 -6.80 -13.46 48.63
C ARG A 277 -5.88 -12.25 48.32
N GLY A 278 -5.60 -11.44 49.36
CA GLY A 278 -4.26 -10.90 49.66
C GLY A 278 -3.81 -9.57 49.01
N LYS A 279 -2.87 -8.87 49.68
CA LYS A 279 -2.25 -7.57 49.30
C LYS A 279 -1.79 -7.43 47.83
N LYS A 280 -1.59 -8.54 47.08
CA LYS A 280 -1.28 -8.53 45.63
C LYS A 280 -2.44 -7.98 44.78
N GLU A 281 -3.70 -8.14 45.22
CA GLU A 281 -4.88 -7.61 44.53
C GLU A 281 -4.90 -6.07 44.48
N LYS A 282 -4.34 -5.37 45.48
CA LYS A 282 -4.28 -3.88 45.45
C LYS A 282 -3.40 -3.36 44.32
N ARG A 283 -2.30 -4.05 43.99
CA ARG A 283 -1.44 -3.69 42.85
C ARG A 283 -2.15 -4.04 41.53
N ALA A 284 -2.70 -5.25 41.41
CA ALA A 284 -3.45 -5.69 40.23
C ALA A 284 -4.67 -4.77 39.94
N ALA A 285 -5.44 -4.42 40.96
CA ALA A 285 -6.59 -3.51 40.86
C ALA A 285 -6.17 -2.08 40.52
N ARG A 286 -5.03 -1.57 41.04
CA ARG A 286 -4.47 -0.27 40.62
C ARG A 286 -4.04 -0.30 39.16
N THR A 287 -3.35 -1.36 38.72
CA THR A 287 -2.96 -1.50 37.31
C THR A 287 -4.17 -1.66 36.39
N GLU A 288 -5.21 -2.36 36.83
CA GLU A 288 -6.44 -2.54 36.06
C GLU A 288 -7.26 -1.24 35.99
N LYS A 289 -7.37 -0.49 37.10
CA LYS A 289 -7.97 0.85 37.13
C LYS A 289 -7.22 1.80 36.20
N LEU A 290 -5.88 1.76 36.22
CA LEU A 290 -5.05 2.53 35.29
C LEU A 290 -5.31 2.11 33.83
N LYS A 291 -5.36 0.81 33.53
CA LYS A 291 -5.70 0.31 32.18
C LYS A 291 -7.10 0.76 31.74
N ARG A 292 -8.10 0.78 32.62
CA ARG A 292 -9.44 1.30 32.32
C ARG A 292 -9.46 2.81 32.10
N MET A 293 -8.72 3.59 32.89
CA MET A 293 -8.59 5.04 32.69
C MET A 293 -7.89 5.35 31.37
N ILE A 294 -6.80 4.64 31.06
CA ILE A 294 -6.11 4.72 29.77
C ILE A 294 -7.05 4.32 28.63
N SER A 295 -7.79 3.22 28.78
CA SER A 295 -8.75 2.77 27.75
C SER A 295 -9.85 3.81 27.51
N LYS A 296 -10.35 4.47 28.56
CA LYS A 296 -11.33 5.56 28.44
C LYS A 296 -10.72 6.82 27.82
N ALA A 297 -9.47 7.14 28.13
CA ALA A 297 -8.78 8.31 27.60
C ALA A 297 -8.38 8.13 26.11
N VAL A 298 -7.98 6.92 25.73
CA VAL A 298 -7.50 6.61 24.37
C VAL A 298 -8.63 6.16 23.44
N GLY A 299 -9.74 5.67 23.99
CA GLY A 299 -10.81 5.03 23.20
C GLY A 299 -10.39 3.69 22.58
N LEU A 300 -9.33 3.06 23.12
CA LEU A 300 -8.80 1.77 22.67
C LEU A 300 -8.56 0.87 23.88
N ASP A 301 -9.05 -0.36 23.81
CA ASP A 301 -8.78 -1.34 24.86
C ASP A 301 -7.36 -1.90 24.72
N MET A 302 -6.51 -1.48 25.64
CA MET A 302 -5.09 -1.78 25.62
C MET A 302 -4.77 -3.27 25.67
N ASN A 303 -5.57 -4.10 26.34
CA ASN A 303 -5.24 -5.51 26.36
C ASN A 303 -5.73 -6.26 25.10
N VAL A 304 -6.72 -5.74 24.37
CA VAL A 304 -7.04 -6.27 23.02
C VAL A 304 -5.94 -5.88 22.05
N ALA A 305 -5.44 -4.65 22.15
CA ALA A 305 -4.30 -4.21 21.33
C ALA A 305 -3.06 -5.05 21.64
N GLU A 306 -2.75 -5.31 22.92
CA GLU A 306 -1.65 -6.18 23.33
C GLU A 306 -1.81 -7.60 22.77
N THR A 307 -2.99 -8.23 22.89
CA THR A 307 -3.19 -9.60 22.39
C THR A 307 -3.09 -9.69 20.87
N VAL A 308 -3.72 -8.75 20.14
CA VAL A 308 -3.62 -8.70 18.68
C VAL A 308 -2.18 -8.47 18.24
N LEU A 309 -1.40 -7.65 18.94
CA LEU A 309 0.02 -7.47 18.62
C LEU A 309 0.86 -8.71 18.90
N THR A 310 0.60 -9.41 20.00
CA THR A 310 1.31 -10.67 20.30
C THR A 310 0.97 -11.75 19.28
N GLU A 311 -0.29 -11.84 18.87
CA GLU A 311 -0.72 -12.75 17.82
C GLU A 311 -0.08 -12.37 16.47
N MET A 312 -0.15 -11.10 16.06
CA MET A 312 0.49 -10.62 14.83
C MET A 312 2.00 -10.92 14.80
N ARG A 313 2.69 -10.73 15.93
CA ARG A 313 4.13 -11.01 16.02
C ARG A 313 4.42 -12.50 15.86
N ALA A 314 3.68 -13.37 16.54
CA ALA A 314 3.84 -14.82 16.40
C ALA A 314 3.53 -15.30 14.97
N GLN A 315 2.54 -14.68 14.31
CA GLN A 315 2.23 -14.94 12.90
C GLN A 315 3.38 -14.52 11.97
N GLU A 316 3.95 -13.32 12.18
CA GLU A 316 5.10 -12.84 11.42
C GLU A 316 6.32 -13.76 11.59
N GLU A 317 6.67 -14.11 12.84
CA GLU A 317 7.80 -15.00 13.16
C GLU A 317 7.63 -16.39 12.53
N PHE A 318 6.44 -16.98 12.60
CA PHE A 318 6.15 -18.27 11.98
C PHE A 318 6.25 -18.21 10.44
N LEU A 319 5.66 -17.20 9.80
CA LEU A 319 5.72 -17.08 8.34
C LEU A 319 7.13 -16.78 7.83
N GLN A 320 7.92 -15.98 8.55
CA GLN A 320 9.32 -15.72 8.23
C GLN A 320 10.15 -17.01 8.36
N PHE A 321 9.93 -17.79 9.42
CA PHE A 321 10.56 -19.09 9.60
C PHE A 321 10.27 -20.02 8.43
N CYS A 322 9.00 -20.20 8.06
CA CYS A 322 8.61 -21.07 6.95
C CYS A 322 9.21 -20.64 5.60
N GLU A 323 9.19 -19.34 5.28
CA GLU A 323 9.73 -18.82 4.01
C GLU A 323 11.24 -19.04 3.92
N VAL A 324 12.00 -18.71 4.97
CA VAL A 324 13.45 -18.89 4.99
C VAL A 324 13.80 -20.38 4.98
N PHE A 325 13.09 -21.20 5.75
CA PHE A 325 13.30 -22.65 5.77
C PHE A 325 13.08 -23.26 4.38
N ALA A 326 12.01 -22.89 3.67
CA ALA A 326 11.74 -23.37 2.31
C ALA A 326 12.85 -22.97 1.31
N ARG A 327 13.35 -21.73 1.39
CA ARG A 327 14.45 -21.27 0.53
C ARG A 327 15.77 -21.99 0.82
N LEU A 328 16.11 -22.15 2.09
CA LEU A 328 17.34 -22.81 2.50
C LEU A 328 17.33 -24.30 2.16
N THR A 329 16.18 -24.98 2.28
CA THR A 329 16.08 -26.44 2.08
C THR A 329 15.78 -26.85 0.65
N GLN A 330 14.85 -26.18 -0.03
CA GLN A 330 14.40 -26.52 -1.39
C GLN A 330 15.01 -25.64 -2.47
N GLY A 331 15.59 -24.50 -2.12
CA GLY A 331 16.08 -23.52 -3.09
C GLY A 331 14.96 -22.77 -3.82
N SER A 332 13.75 -22.77 -3.27
CA SER A 332 12.62 -22.03 -3.83
C SER A 332 11.81 -21.35 -2.74
N GLY A 333 11.44 -20.09 -2.99
CA GLY A 333 10.42 -19.38 -2.20
C GLY A 333 8.99 -19.69 -2.62
N PHE A 334 8.05 -18.91 -2.09
CA PHE A 334 6.63 -19.05 -2.41
C PHE A 334 6.29 -18.84 -3.91
N ARG A 335 5.59 -19.81 -4.50
CA ARG A 335 5.00 -19.74 -5.86
C ARG A 335 3.55 -20.21 -5.81
N HIS A 336 2.63 -19.31 -6.18
CA HIS A 336 1.20 -19.63 -6.21
C HIS A 336 0.82 -20.29 -7.55
N THR A 337 0.25 -21.50 -7.50
CA THR A 337 -0.12 -22.30 -8.68
C THR A 337 -1.53 -22.86 -8.58
N SER A 338 -2.05 -23.43 -9.66
CA SER A 338 -3.36 -24.10 -9.69
C SER A 338 -3.45 -25.37 -8.83
N ASN A 339 -2.31 -25.93 -8.41
CA ASN A 339 -2.24 -27.14 -7.58
C ASN A 339 -2.40 -26.84 -6.08
N ASP A 340 -2.43 -25.56 -5.72
CA ASP A 340 -2.60 -25.11 -4.34
C ASP A 340 -4.03 -25.35 -3.83
N GLU A 341 -4.23 -25.20 -2.52
CA GLU A 341 -5.57 -25.29 -1.93
C GLU A 341 -6.49 -24.20 -2.50
N SER A 342 -7.54 -24.63 -3.19
CA SER A 342 -8.56 -23.76 -3.77
C SER A 342 -9.46 -23.13 -2.69
N LEU A 343 -10.17 -22.05 -3.05
CA LEU A 343 -11.09 -21.38 -2.13
C LEU A 343 -12.19 -22.30 -1.59
N SER A 344 -12.73 -23.20 -2.43
CA SER A 344 -13.74 -24.17 -1.99
C SER A 344 -13.18 -25.15 -0.97
N ALA A 345 -11.99 -25.69 -1.22
CA ALA A 345 -11.30 -26.57 -0.27
C ALA A 345 -10.99 -25.84 1.05
N TYR A 346 -10.57 -24.57 0.97
CA TYR A 346 -10.33 -23.75 2.15
C TYR A 346 -11.60 -23.53 2.97
N VAL A 347 -12.73 -23.20 2.34
CA VAL A 347 -14.02 -23.06 3.02
C VAL A 347 -14.44 -24.36 3.68
N GLU A 348 -14.36 -25.50 3.00
CA GLU A 348 -14.68 -26.80 3.60
C GLU A 348 -13.74 -27.14 4.77
N ASN A 349 -12.47 -26.80 4.66
CA ASN A 349 -11.53 -27.01 5.74
C ASN A 349 -11.79 -26.07 6.93
N LEU A 350 -12.24 -24.84 6.70
CA LEU A 350 -12.72 -23.96 7.77
C LEU A 350 -14.00 -24.52 8.41
N ARG A 351 -14.91 -25.09 7.63
CA ARG A 351 -16.10 -25.78 8.17
C ARG A 351 -15.74 -26.98 9.03
N LYS A 352 -14.76 -27.80 8.60
CA LYS A 352 -14.23 -28.93 9.38
C LYS A 352 -13.52 -28.50 10.66
N LEU A 353 -12.65 -27.49 10.59
CA LEU A 353 -11.89 -26.98 11.73
C LEU A 353 -12.80 -26.42 12.83
N TYR A 354 -13.85 -25.70 12.45
CA TYR A 354 -14.82 -25.15 13.39
C TYR A 354 -16.00 -26.10 13.68
N SER A 355 -15.90 -27.35 13.22
CA SER A 355 -16.90 -28.41 13.42
C SER A 355 -18.32 -27.93 13.12
N MET A 356 -18.61 -27.65 11.84
CA MET A 356 -19.99 -27.48 11.33
C MET A 356 -20.76 -28.82 11.41
N ASN A 357 -20.97 -29.35 12.61
CA ASN A 357 -22.03 -30.32 12.84
C ASN A 357 -23.32 -29.52 13.06
N ALA A 358 -24.41 -29.94 12.41
CA ALA A 358 -25.72 -29.28 12.46
C ALA A 358 -26.24 -29.02 13.89
N ASP A 359 -25.70 -29.73 14.88
CA ASP A 359 -26.12 -29.67 16.27
C ASP A 359 -25.41 -28.59 17.11
N THR A 360 -24.36 -27.93 16.60
CA THR A 360 -23.51 -27.02 17.42
C THR A 360 -23.30 -25.60 16.88
N LEU A 361 -23.03 -25.41 15.59
CA LEU A 361 -22.77 -24.07 15.03
C LEU A 361 -23.40 -23.91 13.63
N SER A 362 -24.17 -22.84 13.45
CA SER A 362 -24.76 -22.46 12.16
C SER A 362 -23.78 -21.65 11.30
N THR A 363 -24.02 -21.56 9.98
CA THR A 363 -23.24 -20.67 9.09
C THR A 363 -23.23 -19.23 9.59
N LEU A 364 -24.34 -18.77 10.19
CA LEU A 364 -24.44 -17.44 10.79
C LEU A 364 -23.41 -17.26 11.91
N ASP A 365 -23.29 -18.23 12.81
CA ASP A 365 -22.36 -18.16 13.95
C ASP A 365 -20.91 -18.10 13.48
N VAL A 366 -20.57 -18.86 12.44
CA VAL A 366 -19.23 -18.85 11.83
C VAL A 366 -18.94 -17.52 11.13
N VAL A 367 -19.89 -16.98 10.38
CA VAL A 367 -19.74 -15.66 9.74
C VAL A 367 -19.62 -14.55 10.80
N GLN A 368 -20.39 -14.61 11.88
CA GLN A 368 -20.29 -13.67 13.00
C GLN A 368 -18.94 -13.79 13.72
N TYR A 369 -18.45 -15.01 13.92
CA TYR A 369 -17.13 -15.26 14.48
C TYR A 369 -16.01 -14.69 13.60
N TYR A 370 -16.04 -14.95 12.29
CA TYR A 370 -15.03 -14.37 11.39
C TYR A 370 -15.17 -12.86 11.25
N ALA A 371 -16.40 -12.33 11.26
CA ALA A 371 -16.64 -10.90 11.28
C ALA A 371 -16.15 -10.26 12.58
N SER A 372 -16.15 -10.95 13.72
CA SER A 372 -15.56 -10.48 14.99
C SER A 372 -14.03 -10.67 15.03
N LYS A 373 -13.50 -11.60 14.24
CA LYS A 373 -12.07 -11.89 14.10
C LYS A 373 -11.44 -11.31 12.84
N GLU A 374 -12.08 -10.35 12.16
CA GLU A 374 -11.57 -9.78 10.89
C GLU A 374 -10.13 -9.23 10.99
N GLY A 375 -9.69 -8.82 12.18
CA GLY A 375 -8.32 -8.36 12.44
C GLY A 375 -7.25 -9.47 12.58
N SER A 376 -7.62 -10.68 12.97
CA SER A 376 -6.70 -11.83 13.07
C SER A 376 -6.66 -12.54 11.72
N SER A 377 -5.49 -12.61 11.10
CA SER A 377 -5.32 -13.35 9.84
C SER A 377 -4.95 -14.79 10.18
N PRO A 378 -5.81 -15.78 9.88
CA PRO A 378 -5.43 -17.17 10.09
C PRO A 378 -4.20 -17.50 9.23
N VAL A 379 -3.43 -18.51 9.66
CA VAL A 379 -2.19 -18.93 8.98
C VAL A 379 -2.30 -20.35 8.40
N ASP A 380 -3.48 -20.97 8.53
CA ASP A 380 -3.68 -22.38 8.18
C ASP A 380 -3.47 -22.68 6.69
N TRP A 381 -3.87 -21.76 5.81
CA TRP A 381 -3.66 -21.96 4.36
C TRP A 381 -2.17 -21.92 4.04
N ALA A 382 -1.45 -20.92 4.55
CA ALA A 382 0.00 -20.82 4.36
C ALA A 382 0.73 -22.02 4.97
N LYS A 383 0.33 -22.47 6.17
CA LYS A 383 0.86 -23.68 6.79
C LYS A 383 0.68 -24.90 5.89
N ARG A 384 -0.54 -25.18 5.42
CA ARG A 384 -0.80 -26.33 4.53
C ARG A 384 0.00 -26.26 3.24
N TRP A 385 0.16 -25.05 2.70
CA TRP A 385 1.01 -24.83 1.54
C TRP A 385 2.47 -25.22 1.83
N TYR A 386 3.05 -24.75 2.95
CA TYR A 386 4.41 -25.14 3.34
C TYR A 386 4.55 -26.60 3.75
N GLU A 387 3.54 -27.21 4.38
CA GLU A 387 3.52 -28.64 4.70
C GLU A 387 3.54 -29.49 3.42
N LYS A 388 2.79 -29.08 2.39
CA LYS A 388 2.83 -29.71 1.06
C LYS A 388 4.17 -29.50 0.36
N ALA A 389 4.75 -28.30 0.45
CA ALA A 389 6.05 -28.02 -0.14
C ALA A 389 7.15 -28.83 0.55
N LEU A 390 7.34 -28.65 1.85
CA LEU A 390 8.40 -29.26 2.66
C LEU A 390 8.19 -30.75 2.93
N LEU A 391 6.97 -31.26 2.73
CA LEU A 391 6.58 -32.63 3.06
C LEU A 391 6.85 -33.01 4.53
N LEU A 392 6.81 -32.01 5.42
CA LEU A 392 7.07 -32.10 6.86
C LEU A 392 5.87 -31.51 7.63
N PRO A 393 5.42 -32.13 8.74
CA PRO A 393 4.36 -31.55 9.56
C PRO A 393 4.88 -30.34 10.33
N LEU A 394 4.32 -29.16 10.05
CA LEU A 394 4.69 -27.91 10.72
C LEU A 394 3.99 -27.72 12.05
N GLN A 395 2.97 -28.52 12.36
CA GLN A 395 2.17 -28.43 13.59
C GLN A 395 3.02 -28.60 14.86
N ASN A 396 4.10 -29.37 14.74
CA ASN A 396 4.99 -29.69 15.85
C ASN A 396 6.12 -28.67 16.04
N THR A 397 6.27 -27.72 15.11
CA THR A 397 7.28 -26.67 15.22
C THR A 397 7.00 -25.76 16.43
N PRO A 398 8.03 -25.40 17.20
CA PRO A 398 7.86 -24.53 18.37
C PRO A 398 7.33 -23.14 18.02
N GLU A 399 7.64 -22.61 16.84
CA GLU A 399 7.10 -21.34 16.33
C GLU A 399 5.57 -21.42 16.15
N TYR A 400 5.07 -22.52 15.58
CA TYR A 400 3.63 -22.75 15.47
C TYR A 400 2.96 -23.08 16.81
N LYS A 401 3.63 -23.85 17.68
CA LYS A 401 3.15 -24.15 19.04
C LYS A 401 2.96 -22.86 19.86
N GLN A 402 3.89 -21.90 19.75
CA GLN A 402 3.74 -20.60 20.39
C GLN A 402 2.49 -19.85 19.89
N LEU A 403 2.25 -19.87 18.57
CA LEU A 403 1.04 -19.28 17.98
C LEU A 403 -0.23 -19.98 18.50
N LEU A 404 -0.25 -21.31 18.51
CA LEU A 404 -1.35 -22.11 19.05
C LEU A 404 -1.58 -21.85 20.53
N GLU A 405 -0.53 -21.76 21.35
CA GLU A 405 -0.65 -21.46 22.78
C GLU A 405 -1.29 -20.10 23.01
N ILE A 406 -0.93 -19.07 22.21
CA ILE A 406 -1.55 -17.75 22.29
C ILE A 406 -3.03 -17.85 21.94
N GLN A 407 -3.37 -18.54 20.86
CA GLN A 407 -4.76 -18.74 20.43
C GLN A 407 -5.58 -19.58 21.43
N GLN A 408 -5.01 -20.65 21.97
CA GLN A 408 -5.64 -21.50 22.97
C GLN A 408 -5.80 -20.76 24.31
N ARG A 409 -4.84 -19.94 24.72
CA ARG A 409 -4.99 -19.06 25.89
C ARG A 409 -6.14 -18.07 25.68
N GLU A 410 -6.31 -17.54 24.47
CA GLU A 410 -7.46 -16.70 24.13
C GLU A 410 -8.79 -17.47 24.18
N GLN A 411 -8.83 -18.67 23.58
CA GLN A 411 -10.02 -19.53 23.56
C GLN A 411 -10.38 -20.05 24.96
N ALA A 412 -9.41 -20.49 25.76
CA ALA A 412 -9.62 -20.92 27.13
C ALA A 412 -10.05 -19.75 28.01
N ALA A 413 -9.46 -18.55 27.82
CA ALA A 413 -9.92 -17.34 28.45
C ALA A 413 -11.31 -16.88 27.95
N PHE A 414 -11.84 -17.45 26.87
CA PHE A 414 -13.20 -17.26 26.38
C PHE A 414 -14.15 -18.32 26.96
N LYS A 415 -13.81 -19.62 26.88
CA LYS A 415 -14.60 -20.76 27.38
C LYS A 415 -14.74 -20.76 28.91
N ALA A 416 -13.64 -20.64 29.65
CA ALA A 416 -13.66 -20.59 31.12
C ALA A 416 -14.43 -19.35 31.67
N LYS A 417 -14.74 -18.37 30.81
CA LYS A 417 -15.54 -17.19 31.15
C LYS A 417 -16.98 -17.27 30.65
N ALA A 418 -17.24 -18.12 29.65
CA ALA A 418 -18.58 -18.48 29.20
C ALA A 418 -19.24 -19.48 30.18
N GLU A 419 -18.49 -20.45 30.70
CA GLU A 419 -18.97 -21.41 31.72
C GLU A 419 -19.25 -20.73 33.08
N LEU A 420 -18.57 -19.63 33.38
CA LEU A 420 -18.90 -18.77 34.54
C LEU A 420 -20.12 -17.87 34.33
N SER A 421 -20.79 -17.97 33.17
CA SER A 421 -21.94 -17.16 32.80
C SER A 421 -23.28 -17.88 32.88
N GLU A 422 -23.33 -19.12 33.40
CA GLU A 422 -24.61 -19.75 33.67
C GLU A 422 -25.41 -18.91 34.68
N PRO A 423 -26.58 -18.40 34.28
CA PRO A 423 -27.42 -17.63 35.16
C PRO A 423 -27.99 -18.58 36.22
N SER A 424 -27.86 -18.25 37.50
CA SER A 424 -28.71 -18.90 38.51
C SER A 424 -30.18 -18.59 38.20
N ASP A 425 -30.94 -19.62 37.86
CA ASP A 425 -32.30 -19.58 37.29
C ASP A 425 -33.40 -18.93 38.17
N ALA A 426 -33.07 -18.41 39.35
CA ALA A 426 -34.05 -17.82 40.27
C ALA A 426 -34.22 -16.28 40.15
N LEU A 427 -33.23 -15.55 39.62
CA LEU A 427 -33.28 -14.07 39.49
C LEU A 427 -33.69 -13.58 38.08
N ALA A 428 -33.67 -14.48 37.09
CA ALA A 428 -33.96 -14.17 35.68
C ALA A 428 -35.41 -13.71 35.47
N ILE A 429 -36.37 -14.33 36.15
CA ILE A 429 -37.81 -14.06 35.94
C ILE A 429 -38.21 -12.65 36.42
N GLN A 430 -37.62 -12.16 37.53
CA GLN A 430 -37.87 -10.78 37.99
C GLN A 430 -37.15 -9.73 37.14
N ALA A 431 -35.92 -10.04 36.70
CA ALA A 431 -35.16 -9.18 35.80
C ALA A 431 -35.84 -9.07 34.42
N GLU A 432 -36.43 -10.14 33.91
CA GLU A 432 -37.16 -10.15 32.63
C GLU A 432 -38.38 -9.23 32.65
N SER A 433 -39.12 -9.17 33.76
CA SER A 433 -40.26 -8.25 33.92
C SER A 433 -39.84 -6.77 33.95
N GLN A 434 -38.71 -6.46 34.59
CA GLN A 434 -38.15 -5.10 34.62
C GLN A 434 -37.52 -4.73 33.27
N VAL A 435 -36.84 -5.67 32.62
CA VAL A 435 -36.26 -5.52 31.28
C VAL A 435 -37.35 -5.32 30.23
N ALA A 436 -38.50 -6.00 30.33
CA ALA A 436 -39.63 -5.79 29.43
C ALA A 436 -40.20 -4.36 29.55
N ARG A 437 -40.38 -3.84 30.77
CA ARG A 437 -40.80 -2.45 31.01
C ARG A 437 -39.80 -1.42 30.50
N VAL A 438 -38.49 -1.71 30.63
CA VAL A 438 -37.43 -0.87 30.07
C VAL A 438 -37.38 -0.95 28.53
N LYS A 439 -37.65 -2.12 27.94
CA LYS A 439 -37.74 -2.29 26.48
C LYS A 439 -38.92 -1.53 25.86
N VAL A 440 -40.08 -1.49 26.53
CA VAL A 440 -41.24 -0.69 26.07
C VAL A 440 -40.97 0.82 26.12
N ARG A 441 -40.16 1.28 27.08
CA ARG A 441 -39.73 2.68 27.19
C ARG A 441 -38.57 3.06 26.26
N LYS A 442 -37.85 2.08 25.70
CA LYS A 442 -36.69 2.31 24.83
C LYS A 442 -37.19 2.63 23.41
N VAL A 443 -36.80 3.79 22.89
CA VAL A 443 -37.09 4.18 21.50
C VAL A 443 -36.55 3.10 20.56
N VAL A 444 -37.43 2.56 19.72
CA VAL A 444 -37.05 1.55 18.70
C VAL A 444 -36.30 2.27 17.58
N ASN A 445 -35.11 1.78 17.27
CA ASN A 445 -34.34 2.30 16.15
C ASN A 445 -34.99 1.83 14.84
N ILE A 446 -35.60 2.76 14.08
CA ILE A 446 -36.27 2.45 12.80
C ILE A 446 -35.30 1.76 11.83
N VAL A 447 -34.01 2.14 11.86
CA VAL A 447 -32.97 1.53 11.03
C VAL A 447 -32.84 0.03 11.33
N GLU A 448 -32.92 -0.40 12.59
CA GLU A 448 -32.87 -1.83 12.95
C GLU A 448 -34.08 -2.62 12.45
N LYS A 449 -35.23 -1.96 12.28
CA LYS A 449 -36.45 -2.57 11.72
C LYS A 449 -36.48 -2.61 10.19
N MET A 450 -35.62 -1.85 9.52
CA MET A 450 -35.41 -1.93 8.07
C MET A 450 -34.56 -3.15 7.66
N PHE A 451 -33.78 -3.71 8.58
CA PHE A 451 -33.03 -4.94 8.35
C PHE A 451 -33.84 -6.16 8.78
N MET A 452 -33.74 -7.24 8.01
CA MET A 452 -34.29 -8.55 8.39
C MET A 452 -33.53 -9.10 9.60
N ASP A 453 -34.20 -9.98 10.36
CA ASP A 453 -33.58 -10.68 11.48
C ASP A 453 -32.42 -11.56 10.96
N PRO A 454 -31.22 -11.53 11.55
CA PRO A 454 -30.07 -12.32 11.09
C PRO A 454 -30.32 -13.85 11.06
N GLY A 455 -31.25 -14.34 11.88
CA GLY A 455 -31.70 -15.75 11.91
C GLY A 455 -32.76 -16.11 10.88
N ASP A 456 -33.14 -15.20 9.97
CA ASP A 456 -34.11 -15.49 8.91
C ASP A 456 -33.55 -16.50 7.88
N LYS A 457 -34.31 -17.56 7.60
CA LYS A 457 -33.97 -18.62 6.64
C LYS A 457 -33.64 -18.10 5.24
N ARG A 458 -34.23 -16.96 4.84
CA ARG A 458 -33.96 -16.31 3.55
C ARG A 458 -32.53 -15.77 3.43
N LEU A 459 -31.79 -15.65 4.54
CA LEU A 459 -30.43 -15.12 4.57
C LEU A 459 -29.33 -16.19 4.49
N GLU A 460 -29.67 -17.48 4.49
CA GLU A 460 -28.68 -18.57 4.44
C GLU A 460 -27.73 -18.46 3.24
N SER A 461 -28.27 -18.17 2.04
CA SER A 461 -27.46 -17.94 0.83
C SER A 461 -26.51 -16.73 0.98
N TRP A 462 -26.95 -15.68 1.65
CA TRP A 462 -26.12 -14.50 1.93
C TRP A 462 -25.03 -14.82 2.95
N HIS A 463 -25.32 -15.64 3.95
CA HIS A 463 -24.34 -16.10 4.93
C HIS A 463 -23.26 -16.96 4.24
N GLU A 464 -23.63 -17.84 3.31
CA GLU A 464 -22.66 -18.60 2.50
C GLU A 464 -21.80 -17.71 1.61
N LYS A 465 -22.39 -16.71 0.93
CA LYS A 465 -21.62 -15.73 0.15
C LYS A 465 -20.67 -14.93 1.03
N ARG A 466 -21.11 -14.53 2.22
CA ARG A 466 -20.28 -13.82 3.21
C ARG A 466 -19.15 -14.71 3.73
N LEU A 467 -19.42 -15.98 4.00
CA LEU A 467 -18.39 -16.95 4.40
C LEU A 467 -17.32 -17.09 3.31
N ARG A 468 -17.73 -17.27 2.05
CA ARG A 468 -16.80 -17.32 0.89
C ARG A 468 -16.01 -16.02 0.74
N TYR A 469 -16.64 -14.86 0.90
CA TYR A 469 -15.95 -13.57 0.85
C TYR A 469 -14.93 -13.42 1.97
N LEU A 470 -15.28 -13.78 3.21
CA LEU A 470 -14.36 -13.71 4.35
C LEU A 470 -13.19 -14.69 4.18
N ALA A 471 -13.46 -15.92 3.73
CA ALA A 471 -12.44 -16.91 3.42
C ALA A 471 -11.49 -16.43 2.30
N HIS A 472 -12.04 -15.85 1.22
CA HIS A 472 -11.27 -15.24 0.14
C HIS A 472 -10.39 -14.10 0.67
N MET A 473 -10.94 -13.18 1.46
CA MET A 473 -10.18 -12.08 2.05
C MET A 473 -9.07 -12.57 3.00
N GLN A 474 -9.30 -13.67 3.73
CA GLN A 474 -8.27 -14.32 4.55
C GLN A 474 -7.16 -14.94 3.69
N MET A 475 -7.52 -15.67 2.63
CA MET A 475 -6.55 -16.23 1.67
C MET A 475 -5.73 -15.14 1.00
N GLU A 476 -6.36 -14.09 0.47
CA GLU A 476 -5.68 -12.96 -0.16
C GLU A 476 -4.72 -12.25 0.79
N ARG A 477 -5.12 -12.06 2.06
CA ARG A 477 -4.23 -11.49 3.08
C ARG A 477 -3.05 -12.41 3.38
N GLN A 478 -3.25 -13.73 3.41
CA GLN A 478 -2.17 -14.70 3.57
C GLN A 478 -1.23 -14.70 2.36
N ILE A 479 -1.76 -14.81 1.14
CA ILE A 479 -1.00 -14.74 -0.12
C ILE A 479 -0.17 -13.46 -0.16
N LYS A 480 -0.77 -12.31 0.15
CA LYS A 480 -0.06 -11.03 0.18
C LYS A 480 1.09 -11.02 1.19
N ARG A 481 0.86 -11.50 2.43
CA ARG A 481 1.92 -11.56 3.45
C ARG A 481 3.04 -12.53 3.07
N VAL A 482 2.70 -13.68 2.50
CA VAL A 482 3.69 -14.66 2.04
C VAL A 482 4.48 -14.09 0.86
N ARG A 483 3.84 -13.39 -0.10
CA ARG A 483 4.54 -12.66 -1.18
C ARG A 483 5.42 -11.53 -0.66
N GLU A 484 4.99 -10.81 0.38
CA GLU A 484 5.82 -9.78 1.02
C GLU A 484 7.06 -10.42 1.67
N ASN A 485 6.90 -11.53 2.40
CA ASN A 485 8.04 -12.27 2.95
C ASN A 485 8.93 -12.83 1.84
N SER A 486 8.34 -13.35 0.76
CA SER A 486 9.10 -13.94 -0.33
C SER A 486 9.96 -12.88 -1.06
N LYS A 487 9.46 -11.66 -1.18
CA LYS A 487 10.25 -10.52 -1.68
C LYS A 487 11.32 -10.07 -0.68
N LEU A 488 11.03 -10.09 0.62
CA LEU A 488 11.97 -9.64 1.65
C LEU A 488 13.21 -10.54 1.79
N PHE A 489 13.05 -11.85 1.60
CA PHE A 489 14.13 -12.84 1.75
C PHE A 489 14.75 -13.28 0.42
N GLU A 490 14.53 -12.55 -0.67
CA GLU A 490 15.05 -12.90 -2.00
C GLU A 490 16.58 -13.02 -1.99
N GLY A 491 17.10 -14.06 -2.65
CA GLY A 491 18.53 -14.36 -2.69
C GLY A 491 19.10 -15.09 -1.47
N VAL A 492 18.30 -15.42 -0.45
CA VAL A 492 18.75 -16.28 0.67
C VAL A 492 19.14 -17.69 0.18
N GLU A 493 18.52 -18.17 -0.90
CA GLU A 493 18.87 -19.47 -1.49
C GLU A 493 20.26 -19.51 -2.16
N CYS A 494 20.95 -18.38 -2.31
CA CYS A 494 22.30 -18.27 -2.87
C CYS A 494 23.40 -18.15 -1.79
N THR A 495 23.06 -18.23 -0.50
CA THR A 495 24.06 -18.13 0.58
C THR A 495 24.68 -19.50 0.89
N PRO A 496 25.92 -19.57 1.44
CA PRO A 496 26.57 -20.86 1.74
C PRO A 496 25.79 -21.68 2.78
N GLU A 497 25.04 -21.03 3.66
CA GLU A 497 24.14 -21.70 4.61
C GLU A 497 23.05 -22.51 3.91
N ALA A 498 22.63 -22.11 2.70
CA ALA A 498 21.65 -22.85 1.92
C ALA A 498 22.18 -24.21 1.45
N GLU A 499 23.46 -24.31 1.10
CA GLU A 499 24.08 -25.59 0.73
C GLU A 499 24.09 -26.56 1.91
N GLN A 500 24.50 -26.07 3.10
CA GLN A 500 24.47 -26.85 4.33
C GLN A 500 23.05 -27.31 4.69
N CYS A 501 22.05 -26.43 4.57
CA CYS A 501 20.66 -26.79 4.84
C CYS A 501 20.10 -27.81 3.84
N ARG A 502 20.48 -27.73 2.55
CA ARG A 502 20.08 -28.72 1.52
C ARG A 502 20.66 -30.10 1.84
N GLU A 503 21.92 -30.17 2.27
CA GLU A 503 22.54 -31.43 2.70
C GLU A 503 21.81 -32.03 3.91
N LEU A 504 21.59 -31.23 4.96
CA LEU A 504 20.86 -31.66 6.15
C LEU A 504 19.43 -32.12 5.81
N TYR A 505 18.74 -31.40 4.92
CA TYR A 505 17.39 -31.75 4.48
C TYR A 505 17.36 -33.02 3.63
N ARG A 506 18.38 -33.23 2.78
CA ARG A 506 18.54 -34.48 2.02
C ARG A 506 18.66 -35.68 2.96
N ASN A 507 19.45 -35.56 4.02
CA ASN A 507 19.58 -36.60 5.05
C ASN A 507 18.23 -36.89 5.75
N ILE A 508 17.41 -35.87 6.03
CA ILE A 508 16.05 -36.05 6.59
C ILE A 508 15.16 -36.84 5.62
N MET A 509 15.24 -36.54 4.32
CA MET A 509 14.44 -37.20 3.30
C MET A 509 14.90 -38.65 3.02
N GLU A 510 16.20 -38.91 3.05
CA GLU A 510 16.77 -40.26 2.95
C GLU A 510 16.33 -41.12 4.15
N ARG A 511 16.39 -40.56 5.37
CA ARG A 511 15.92 -41.24 6.57
C ARG A 511 14.42 -41.55 6.50
N ARG A 512 13.61 -40.62 6.00
CA ARG A 512 12.19 -40.86 5.72
C ARG A 512 11.97 -41.98 4.71
N ALA A 513 12.75 -42.03 3.65
CA ALA A 513 12.65 -43.09 2.64
C ALA A 513 13.00 -44.46 3.25
N ALA A 514 14.05 -44.52 4.08
CA ALA A 514 14.43 -45.71 4.82
C ALA A 514 13.33 -46.21 5.77
N LEU A 515 12.69 -45.30 6.54
CA LEU A 515 11.60 -45.65 7.45
C LEU A 515 10.33 -46.08 6.72
N ARG A 516 10.06 -45.53 5.54
CA ARG A 516 8.98 -46.01 4.66
C ARG A 516 9.28 -47.42 4.14
N ALA A 517 10.51 -47.68 3.71
CA ALA A 517 10.93 -49.00 3.26
C ALA A 517 10.80 -50.04 4.39
N SER A 518 11.25 -49.73 5.60
CA SER A 518 11.11 -50.64 6.75
C SER A 518 9.63 -50.87 7.12
N SER A 519 8.77 -49.85 7.03
CA SER A 519 7.33 -50.03 7.27
C SER A 519 6.67 -50.91 6.21
N ALA A 520 7.10 -50.83 4.95
CA ALA A 520 6.59 -51.66 3.86
C ALA A 520 7.00 -53.13 4.03
N GLU A 521 8.24 -53.39 4.49
CA GLU A 521 8.73 -54.74 4.80
C GLU A 521 7.96 -55.39 5.97
N ILE A 522 7.56 -54.61 6.98
CA ILE A 522 6.72 -55.11 8.09
C ILE A 522 5.32 -55.49 7.61
N THR A 523 4.68 -54.68 6.74
CA THR A 523 3.37 -55.04 6.16
C THR A 523 3.44 -56.20 5.16
N ALA A 524 4.56 -56.37 4.45
CA ALA A 524 4.72 -57.47 3.49
C ALA A 524 4.91 -58.84 4.16
N THR A 525 5.33 -58.87 5.43
CA THR A 525 5.60 -60.11 6.18
C THR A 525 4.43 -60.55 7.08
N THR A 526 3.42 -59.71 7.30
CA THR A 526 2.27 -60.03 8.17
C THR A 526 0.95 -60.33 7.45
N ASP A 527 0.78 -59.97 6.18
CA ASP A 527 -0.45 -60.28 5.41
C ASP A 527 -0.27 -61.51 4.50
N GLY A 528 -0.01 -62.65 5.13
CA GLY A 528 -0.05 -63.96 4.51
C GLY A 528 -1.36 -64.68 4.82
N THR A 529 -2.53 -64.09 4.52
CA THR A 529 -3.84 -64.76 4.30
C THR A 529 -4.98 -63.74 4.36
N GLN A 530 -5.86 -63.76 3.36
CA GLN A 530 -7.12 -62.98 3.22
C GLN A 530 -6.98 -61.56 2.64
N GLY A 531 -7.54 -61.35 1.43
CA GLY A 531 -7.78 -60.00 0.91
C GLY A 531 -7.72 -59.77 -0.61
N VAL A 532 -7.93 -60.79 -1.44
CA VAL A 532 -7.99 -60.66 -2.92
C VAL A 532 -9.37 -60.15 -3.36
N VAL A 533 -9.81 -58.94 -2.97
CA VAL A 533 -10.92 -58.21 -3.63
C VAL A 533 -10.84 -56.71 -3.25
N ALA A 534 -10.18 -55.87 -4.08
CA ALA A 534 -10.42 -54.41 -4.22
C ALA A 534 -9.22 -53.75 -4.93
N ALA A 535 -9.09 -53.98 -6.25
CA ALA A 535 -7.96 -53.50 -7.03
C ALA A 535 -8.26 -52.27 -7.92
N GLU A 536 -9.46 -51.67 -7.87
CA GLU A 536 -9.89 -50.68 -8.89
C GLU A 536 -10.24 -49.27 -8.38
N SER A 537 -9.99 -48.93 -7.10
CA SER A 537 -10.26 -47.58 -6.55
C SER A 537 -9.01 -46.80 -6.09
N ARG A 538 -7.80 -47.27 -6.42
CA ARG A 538 -6.51 -46.82 -5.83
C ARG A 538 -5.87 -45.54 -6.42
N VAL A 539 -6.62 -44.65 -7.05
CA VAL A 539 -6.03 -43.45 -7.70
C VAL A 539 -6.06 -42.20 -6.79
N GLY A 540 -6.76 -42.22 -5.64
CA GLY A 540 -6.95 -41.02 -4.80
C GLY A 540 -6.35 -41.02 -3.38
N GLU A 541 -5.95 -42.16 -2.81
CA GLU A 541 -5.72 -42.29 -1.36
C GLU A 541 -4.24 -42.34 -0.93
N ASN A 542 -3.29 -42.16 -1.85
CA ASN A 542 -1.88 -41.93 -1.52
C ASN A 542 -1.61 -40.46 -1.14
N GLU A 543 -2.44 -39.88 -0.25
CA GLU A 543 -1.99 -38.73 0.54
C GLU A 543 -0.83 -39.25 1.38
N GLN A 544 0.39 -39.04 0.87
CA GLN A 544 1.66 -39.33 1.49
C GLN A 544 1.55 -39.07 2.99
N LYS A 545 1.33 -40.11 3.81
CA LYS A 545 1.35 -39.97 5.28
C LYS A 545 2.59 -39.15 5.62
N LEU A 546 2.35 -37.93 6.11
CA LEU A 546 3.38 -36.94 6.40
C LEU A 546 4.29 -37.61 7.41
N PHE A 547 5.55 -37.82 7.02
CA PHE A 547 6.52 -38.41 7.92
C PHE A 547 6.73 -37.40 9.05
N ASN A 548 6.34 -37.79 10.26
CA ASN A 548 6.52 -36.95 11.42
C ASN A 548 7.98 -37.06 11.86
N VAL A 549 8.80 -36.13 11.34
CA VAL A 549 10.23 -35.99 11.71
C VAL A 549 10.45 -35.97 13.22
N TYR A 550 9.45 -35.56 13.99
CA TYR A 550 9.51 -35.47 15.44
C TYR A 550 9.47 -36.82 16.17
N ASP A 551 9.12 -37.91 15.48
CA ASP A 551 9.09 -39.25 16.08
C ASP A 551 10.47 -39.95 16.01
N ASP A 552 11.41 -39.44 15.20
CA ASP A 552 12.76 -39.98 15.03
C ASP A 552 13.82 -39.03 15.64
N ALA A 553 14.64 -39.54 16.55
CA ALA A 553 15.64 -38.76 17.29
C ALA A 553 16.75 -38.20 16.38
N GLU A 554 17.08 -38.90 15.30
CA GLU A 554 18.09 -38.45 14.34
C GLU A 554 17.53 -37.34 13.43
N ALA A 555 16.31 -37.53 12.92
CA ALA A 555 15.65 -36.53 12.07
C ALA A 555 15.34 -35.23 12.83
N THR A 556 14.95 -35.33 14.11
CA THR A 556 14.81 -34.15 15.00
C THR A 556 16.12 -33.40 15.21
N ALA A 557 17.23 -34.11 15.46
CA ALA A 557 18.54 -33.47 15.63
C ALA A 557 18.98 -32.73 14.36
N LEU A 558 18.72 -33.29 13.18
CA LEU A 558 18.98 -32.63 11.90
C LEU A 558 18.06 -31.41 11.70
N PHE A 559 16.77 -31.54 12.05
CA PHE A 559 15.82 -30.43 11.96
C PHE A 559 16.21 -29.25 12.86
N GLU A 560 16.62 -29.50 14.10
CA GLU A 560 17.07 -28.44 15.02
C GLU A 560 18.31 -27.71 14.48
N LYS A 561 19.26 -28.41 13.85
CA LYS A 561 20.40 -27.77 13.17
C LYS A 561 19.95 -26.83 12.05
N ILE A 562 19.02 -27.27 11.19
CA ILE A 562 18.47 -26.41 10.11
C ILE A 562 17.72 -25.21 10.71
N ARG A 563 16.97 -25.44 11.79
CA ARG A 563 16.22 -24.40 12.49
C ARG A 563 17.13 -23.32 13.08
N ASP A 564 18.26 -23.71 13.66
CA ASP A 564 19.24 -22.76 14.21
C ASP A 564 19.85 -21.90 13.10
N ILE A 565 20.24 -22.51 11.98
CA ILE A 565 20.72 -21.78 10.80
C ILE A 565 19.64 -20.81 10.28
N THR A 566 18.40 -21.29 10.16
CA THR A 566 17.25 -20.48 9.70
C THR A 566 17.06 -19.23 10.56
N LYS A 567 17.12 -19.38 11.89
CA LYS A 567 17.01 -18.24 12.81
C LYS A 567 18.18 -17.28 12.72
N GLN A 568 19.40 -17.78 12.55
CA GLN A 568 20.58 -16.93 12.36
C GLN A 568 20.43 -16.08 11.08
N VAL A 569 20.01 -16.68 9.96
CA VAL A 569 19.77 -15.96 8.71
C VAL A 569 18.68 -14.88 8.87
N ILE A 570 17.58 -15.19 9.58
CA ILE A 570 16.53 -14.20 9.87
C ILE A 570 17.08 -13.02 10.69
N GLN A 571 17.89 -13.29 11.72
CA GLN A 571 18.49 -12.26 12.56
C GLN A 571 19.49 -11.39 11.79
N GLN A 572 20.31 -11.99 10.92
CA GLN A 572 21.30 -11.27 10.10
C GLN A 572 20.66 -10.25 9.16
N ARG A 573 19.47 -10.55 8.61
CA ARG A 573 18.74 -9.64 7.71
C ARG A 573 18.15 -8.40 8.41
N ARG A 574 18.16 -8.33 9.76
CA ARG A 574 17.72 -7.17 10.57
C ARG A 574 16.34 -6.60 10.19
N ILE A 575 15.39 -7.46 9.84
CA ILE A 575 14.05 -7.03 9.46
C ILE A 575 13.28 -6.63 10.73
N GLU A 576 12.90 -5.37 10.84
CA GLU A 576 12.02 -4.93 11.93
C GLU A 576 10.60 -5.50 11.73
N SER A 577 10.13 -6.30 12.69
CA SER A 577 8.74 -6.78 12.72
C SER A 577 7.75 -5.60 12.75
N ALA A 578 6.72 -5.66 11.90
CA ALA A 578 5.69 -4.63 11.86
C ALA A 578 4.86 -4.62 13.14
N ALA A 579 4.64 -5.79 13.76
CA ALA A 579 4.05 -5.90 15.09
C ALA A 579 4.92 -5.21 16.16
N ALA A 580 6.24 -5.38 16.12
CA ALA A 580 7.16 -4.71 17.05
C ALA A 580 7.16 -3.19 16.88
N ALA A 581 7.09 -2.68 15.64
CA ALA A 581 6.97 -1.23 15.39
C ALA A 581 5.67 -0.65 15.97
N LYS A 582 4.53 -1.34 15.79
CA LYS A 582 3.24 -0.95 16.39
C LYS A 582 3.25 -1.04 17.92
N ALA A 583 3.89 -2.06 18.48
CA ALA A 583 4.06 -2.21 19.92
C ALA A 583 4.86 -1.04 20.50
N ARG A 584 5.97 -0.64 19.86
CA ARG A 584 6.78 0.53 20.23
C ARG A 584 5.96 1.83 20.17
N SER A 585 5.07 2.00 19.20
CA SER A 585 4.20 3.19 19.16
C SER A 585 3.16 3.20 20.27
N LEU A 586 2.54 2.05 20.58
CA LEU A 586 1.57 1.96 21.68
C LEU A 586 2.24 2.14 23.04
N GLN A 587 3.43 1.58 23.25
CA GLN A 587 4.19 1.77 24.48
C GLN A 587 4.57 3.25 24.70
N ARG A 588 4.85 4.01 23.64
CA ARG A 588 5.06 5.47 23.72
C ARG A 588 3.80 6.18 24.23
N ILE A 589 2.65 5.92 23.59
CA ILE A 589 1.32 6.43 24.00
C ILE A 589 0.99 6.10 25.45
N ILE A 590 1.29 4.88 25.89
CA ILE A 590 1.07 4.47 27.29
C ILE A 590 2.01 5.22 28.24
N ARG A 591 3.26 5.50 27.82
CA ARG A 591 4.25 6.21 28.62
C ARG A 591 3.87 7.69 28.79
N SER A 592 3.41 8.38 27.75
CA SER A 592 2.92 9.76 27.88
C SER A 592 1.69 9.86 28.79
N LEU A 593 0.75 8.92 28.69
CA LEU A 593 -0.42 8.86 29.58
C LEU A 593 -0.07 8.58 31.05
N ARG A 594 1.10 7.98 31.32
CA ARG A 594 1.60 7.77 32.68
C ARG A 594 2.40 8.96 33.24
N GLY A 595 2.50 10.06 32.50
CA GLY A 595 3.25 11.26 32.89
C GLY A 595 4.71 11.26 32.42
N GLY A 596 4.99 10.69 31.25
CA GLY A 596 6.31 10.81 30.60
C GLY A 596 6.63 12.24 30.13
N GLU A 597 7.89 12.46 29.74
CA GLU A 597 8.44 13.77 29.35
C GLU A 597 7.70 14.46 28.19
N GLN A 598 7.06 13.70 27.30
CA GLN A 598 6.32 14.23 26.16
C GLN A 598 4.82 14.30 26.45
N SER A 599 4.21 15.42 26.08
CA SER A 599 2.76 15.60 26.25
C SER A 599 1.98 14.63 25.34
N LEU A 600 0.86 14.09 25.83
CA LEU A 600 -0.04 13.24 25.03
C LEU A 600 -0.40 13.89 23.68
N ALA A 601 -0.54 15.22 23.66
CA ALA A 601 -0.85 15.99 22.46
C ALA A 601 0.28 15.92 21.40
N GLU A 602 1.54 15.84 21.81
CA GLU A 602 2.68 15.68 20.89
C GLU A 602 2.75 14.29 20.30
N GLU A 603 2.50 13.25 21.11
CA GLU A 603 2.47 11.88 20.61
C GLU A 603 1.27 11.61 19.68
N LEU A 604 0.10 12.19 19.99
CA LEU A 604 -1.05 12.16 19.07
C LEU A 604 -0.76 12.92 17.77
N ARG A 605 -0.10 14.08 17.84
CA ARG A 605 0.39 14.79 16.64
C ARG A 605 1.39 13.95 15.85
N ALA A 606 2.31 13.27 16.51
CA ALA A 606 3.26 12.37 15.86
C ALA A 606 2.57 11.17 15.19
N LEU A 607 1.58 10.56 15.85
CA LEU A 607 0.77 9.48 15.29
C LEU A 607 -0.04 9.93 14.07
N GLN A 608 -0.62 11.13 14.12
CA GLN A 608 -1.32 11.73 12.98
C GLN A 608 -0.37 12.01 11.81
N ARG A 609 0.83 12.55 12.06
CA ARG A 609 1.87 12.73 11.04
C ARG A 609 2.27 11.39 10.41
N GLN A 610 2.54 10.37 11.23
CA GLN A 610 2.86 9.02 10.75
C GLN A 610 1.73 8.43 9.91
N ARG A 611 0.45 8.63 10.31
CA ARG A 611 -0.71 8.17 9.53
C ARG A 611 -0.80 8.88 8.19
N ARG A 612 -0.60 10.20 8.17
CA ARG A 612 -0.57 11.02 6.95
C ARG A 612 0.51 10.53 6.01
N GLU A 613 1.75 10.45 6.48
CA GLU A 613 2.90 9.98 5.69
C GLU A 613 2.68 8.56 5.15
N ARG A 614 2.12 7.65 5.95
CA ARG A 614 1.78 6.30 5.49
C ARG A 614 0.70 6.29 4.39
N ILE A 615 -0.29 7.16 4.46
CA ILE A 615 -1.32 7.27 3.41
C ILE A 615 -0.71 7.84 2.14
N THR A 616 0.08 8.91 2.24
CA THR A 616 0.80 9.50 1.10
C THR A 616 1.75 8.51 0.46
N GLN A 617 2.54 7.76 1.24
CA GLN A 617 3.41 6.69 0.73
C GLN A 617 2.62 5.58 0.05
N ARG A 618 1.43 5.23 0.54
CA ARG A 618 0.56 4.26 -0.14
C ARG A 618 0.04 4.82 -1.48
N LEU A 619 -0.36 6.09 -1.53
CA LEU A 619 -0.79 6.73 -2.78
C LEU A 619 0.37 6.74 -3.78
N LEU A 620 1.55 7.19 -3.37
CA LEU A 620 2.75 7.19 -4.21
C LEU A 620 3.14 5.78 -4.66
N GLY A 621 3.01 4.76 -3.80
CA GLY A 621 3.28 3.37 -4.17
C GLY A 621 2.28 2.81 -5.19
N VAL A 622 1.02 3.26 -5.17
CA VAL A 622 0.06 2.91 -6.22
C VAL A 622 0.44 3.60 -7.54
N VAL A 623 0.77 4.88 -7.51
CA VAL A 623 1.19 5.64 -8.70
C VAL A 623 2.51 5.09 -9.28
N GLU A 624 3.48 4.73 -8.44
CA GLU A 624 4.74 4.13 -8.89
C GLU A 624 4.51 2.79 -9.60
N ASN A 625 3.61 1.94 -9.08
CA ASN A 625 3.27 0.69 -9.75
C ASN A 625 2.56 0.93 -11.08
N ASP A 626 1.64 1.90 -11.12
CA ASP A 626 0.89 2.29 -12.33
C ASP A 626 1.85 2.77 -13.43
N VAL A 627 2.81 3.64 -13.08
CA VAL A 627 3.84 4.12 -14.01
C VAL A 627 4.74 2.99 -14.50
N LYS A 628 5.13 2.05 -13.63
CA LYS A 628 5.93 0.88 -14.07
C LYS A 628 5.16 0.02 -15.07
N THR A 629 3.89 -0.25 -14.82
CA THR A 629 3.06 -1.02 -15.77
C THR A 629 2.83 -0.28 -17.07
N GLU A 630 2.67 1.05 -17.06
CA GLU A 630 2.56 1.87 -18.26
C GLU A 630 3.89 1.87 -19.05
N MET A 631 5.04 2.03 -18.39
CA MET A 631 6.35 1.97 -19.03
C MET A 631 6.64 0.60 -19.62
N GLU A 632 6.37 -0.49 -18.89
CA GLU A 632 6.50 -1.86 -19.42
C GLU A 632 5.64 -2.06 -20.68
N TRP A 633 4.42 -1.51 -20.70
CA TRP A 633 3.57 -1.58 -21.89
C TRP A 633 4.12 -0.78 -23.08
N LEU A 634 4.66 0.42 -22.85
CA LEU A 634 5.31 1.22 -23.90
C LEU A 634 6.58 0.54 -24.43
N GLU A 635 7.41 -0.03 -23.56
CA GLU A 635 8.61 -0.76 -23.93
C GLU A 635 8.27 -2.02 -24.74
N ASN A 636 7.20 -2.74 -24.40
CA ASN A 636 6.72 -3.88 -25.18
C ASN A 636 6.30 -3.48 -26.61
N MET A 637 5.82 -2.25 -26.80
CA MET A 637 5.50 -1.71 -28.14
C MET A 637 6.77 -1.42 -28.93
N GLU A 638 7.81 -0.87 -28.29
CA GLU A 638 9.12 -0.65 -28.92
C GLU A 638 9.85 -1.98 -29.22
N GLU A 639 9.78 -2.96 -28.32
CA GLU A 639 10.38 -4.29 -28.50
C GLU A 639 9.78 -5.06 -29.68
N ALA A 640 8.56 -4.72 -30.12
CA ALA A 640 7.93 -5.35 -31.28
C ALA A 640 8.64 -5.04 -32.61
N GLU A 641 9.39 -3.93 -32.70
CA GLU A 641 10.12 -3.53 -33.90
C GLU A 641 11.51 -4.16 -34.02
N ARG A 642 11.98 -4.88 -32.98
CA ARG A 642 13.32 -5.48 -32.98
C ARG A 642 13.42 -6.63 -34.01
N PRO A 643 14.57 -6.79 -34.69
CA PRO A 643 14.78 -7.96 -35.55
C PRO A 643 14.75 -9.26 -34.70
N PRO A 644 14.30 -10.38 -35.28
CA PRO A 644 14.34 -11.66 -34.60
C PRO A 644 15.79 -12.12 -34.34
N LEU A 645 15.96 -13.08 -33.44
CA LEU A 645 17.26 -13.72 -33.23
C LEU A 645 17.71 -14.45 -34.50
N LEU A 646 19.02 -14.43 -34.77
CA LEU A 646 19.60 -15.25 -35.83
C LEU A 646 19.51 -16.74 -35.44
N PRO A 647 19.16 -17.63 -36.38
CA PRO A 647 19.17 -19.06 -36.11
C PRO A 647 20.60 -19.54 -35.85
N ILE A 648 20.75 -20.50 -34.93
CA ILE A 648 22.03 -21.16 -34.67
C ILE A 648 22.37 -22.03 -35.90
N PRO A 649 23.63 -22.08 -36.37
CA PRO A 649 24.00 -22.92 -37.50
C PRO A 649 23.85 -24.42 -37.13
N GLU A 650 22.79 -25.05 -37.62
CA GLU A 650 22.57 -26.48 -37.50
C GLU A 650 23.28 -27.25 -38.63
N GLY A 651 23.54 -28.55 -38.41
CA GLY A 651 24.06 -29.41 -39.46
C GLY A 651 23.09 -29.47 -40.65
N MET A 652 23.61 -29.65 -41.86
CA MET A 652 22.77 -29.78 -43.05
C MET A 652 21.78 -30.93 -42.90
N SER A 653 20.52 -30.73 -43.27
CA SER A 653 19.47 -31.73 -43.18
C SER A 653 19.84 -32.99 -43.98
N TYR A 654 20.14 -34.08 -43.27
CA TYR A 654 20.61 -35.34 -43.84
C TYR A 654 19.85 -36.49 -43.22
N VAL A 655 19.30 -37.37 -44.06
CA VAL A 655 18.67 -38.62 -43.62
C VAL A 655 19.61 -39.76 -43.97
N SER A 656 20.24 -40.36 -42.96
CA SER A 656 21.23 -41.41 -43.16
C SER A 656 20.58 -42.73 -43.56
N ALA A 657 21.38 -43.66 -44.11
CA ALA A 657 20.92 -45.02 -44.36
C ALA A 657 20.57 -45.79 -43.08
N ALA A 658 21.15 -45.41 -41.94
CA ALA A 658 20.78 -45.97 -40.65
C ALA A 658 19.35 -45.55 -40.27
N ASP A 659 19.02 -44.26 -40.43
CA ASP A 659 17.68 -43.71 -40.11
C ASP A 659 16.59 -44.38 -40.96
N VAL A 660 16.83 -44.54 -42.26
CA VAL A 660 15.90 -45.20 -43.19
C VAL A 660 15.64 -46.65 -42.80
N ARG A 661 16.67 -47.38 -42.35
CA ARG A 661 16.52 -48.76 -41.86
C ARG A 661 15.74 -48.78 -40.55
N ALA A 662 16.05 -47.87 -39.63
CA ALA A 662 15.38 -47.76 -38.34
C ALA A 662 13.89 -47.41 -38.48
N TRP A 663 13.52 -46.54 -39.43
CA TRP A 663 12.14 -46.13 -39.64
C TRP A 663 11.34 -47.02 -40.58
N ARG A 664 11.88 -48.15 -41.03
CA ARG A 664 11.19 -49.09 -41.92
C ARG A 664 9.85 -49.54 -41.33
N ASP A 665 9.82 -49.93 -40.05
CA ASP A 665 8.60 -50.44 -39.42
C ASP A 665 7.56 -49.34 -39.25
N ILE A 666 7.98 -48.14 -38.83
CA ILE A 666 7.13 -46.95 -38.72
C ILE A 666 6.55 -46.58 -40.08
N ARG A 667 7.35 -46.64 -41.15
CA ARG A 667 6.91 -46.39 -42.53
C ARG A 667 5.83 -47.40 -42.94
N MET A 668 6.05 -48.69 -42.74
CA MET A 668 5.10 -49.75 -43.08
C MET A 668 3.78 -49.58 -42.30
N GLU A 669 3.85 -49.22 -41.03
CA GLU A 669 2.67 -48.93 -40.22
C GLU A 669 1.94 -47.68 -40.70
N CYS A 670 2.66 -46.61 -41.03
CA CYS A 670 2.09 -45.39 -41.58
C CYS A 670 1.42 -45.63 -42.94
N GLU A 671 1.98 -46.50 -43.79
CA GLU A 671 1.38 -46.92 -45.06
C GLU A 671 0.09 -47.74 -44.84
N ARG A 672 0.11 -48.69 -43.89
CA ARG A 672 -1.08 -49.45 -43.49
C ARG A 672 -2.20 -48.52 -43.02
N LYS A 673 -1.87 -47.57 -42.14
CA LYS A 673 -2.80 -46.55 -41.64
C LYS A 673 -3.26 -45.57 -42.73
N ALA A 674 -2.42 -45.25 -43.72
CA ALA A 674 -2.80 -44.37 -44.83
C ALA A 674 -3.88 -44.99 -45.73
N GLY A 675 -3.83 -46.33 -45.90
CA GLY A 675 -4.82 -47.10 -46.64
C GLY A 675 -6.19 -47.14 -45.96
N ASN A 676 -6.23 -47.14 -44.63
CA ASN A 676 -7.46 -47.14 -43.85
C ASN A 676 -7.99 -45.69 -43.59
N PRO A 677 -9.15 -45.28 -44.13
CA PRO A 677 -9.69 -43.93 -43.91
C PRO A 677 -9.91 -43.58 -42.43
N PHE A 678 -10.21 -44.58 -41.57
CA PHE A 678 -10.45 -44.38 -40.13
C PHE A 678 -9.16 -44.15 -39.33
N GLU A 679 -8.01 -44.55 -39.87
CA GLU A 679 -6.72 -44.46 -39.19
C GLU A 679 -5.73 -43.54 -39.90
N ARG A 680 -6.10 -42.97 -41.05
CA ARG A 680 -5.24 -42.08 -41.84
C ARG A 680 -4.68 -40.90 -41.05
N ARG A 681 -5.44 -40.36 -40.09
CA ARG A 681 -5.04 -39.28 -39.18
C ARG A 681 -4.30 -39.76 -37.93
N LYS A 682 -4.17 -41.08 -37.72
CA LYS A 682 -3.48 -41.72 -36.59
C LYS A 682 -2.05 -42.18 -36.95
N ARG A 683 -1.51 -41.72 -38.08
CA ARG A 683 -0.10 -41.94 -38.46
C ARG A 683 0.82 -41.18 -37.51
N VAL A 684 1.97 -41.74 -37.16
CA VAL A 684 2.91 -41.08 -36.23
C VAL A 684 3.66 -39.92 -36.90
N PHE A 685 3.99 -40.06 -38.19
CA PHE A 685 4.69 -39.04 -38.98
C PHE A 685 3.73 -38.40 -40.01
N GLN A 686 3.38 -37.12 -39.81
CA GLN A 686 2.46 -36.37 -40.67
C GLN A 686 2.89 -34.89 -40.88
N PRO A 687 4.09 -34.60 -41.39
CA PRO A 687 4.39 -33.25 -41.86
C PRO A 687 3.54 -32.91 -43.08
N GLU A 688 3.18 -31.64 -43.24
CA GLU A 688 2.35 -31.17 -44.33
C GLU A 688 2.96 -29.92 -44.97
N LEU A 689 2.99 -29.90 -46.31
CA LEU A 689 3.37 -28.72 -47.10
C LEU A 689 2.37 -28.54 -48.23
N PHE A 690 1.74 -27.37 -48.32
CA PHE A 690 0.75 -27.02 -49.35
C PHE A 690 -0.30 -28.13 -49.65
N GLY A 691 -0.81 -28.80 -48.62
CA GLY A 691 -1.83 -29.85 -48.75
C GLY A 691 -1.30 -31.27 -49.02
N GLN A 692 0.02 -31.45 -49.18
CA GLN A 692 0.63 -32.77 -49.33
C GLN A 692 1.19 -33.26 -48.00
N THR A 693 0.75 -34.44 -47.56
CA THR A 693 1.33 -35.10 -46.38
C THR A 693 2.61 -35.83 -46.76
N TRP A 694 3.73 -35.44 -46.16
CA TRP A 694 5.03 -36.07 -46.35
C TRP A 694 5.01 -37.49 -45.79
N ARG A 695 5.69 -38.42 -46.47
CA ARG A 695 5.86 -39.80 -46.01
C ARG A 695 7.21 -39.97 -45.35
N VAL A 696 7.33 -41.00 -44.52
CA VAL A 696 8.63 -41.43 -43.98
C VAL A 696 9.53 -41.81 -45.17
N PRO A 697 10.74 -41.24 -45.28
CA PRO A 697 11.61 -41.45 -46.43
C PRO A 697 11.98 -42.94 -46.56
N ASP A 698 11.96 -43.42 -47.79
CA ASP A 698 12.26 -44.82 -48.10
C ASP A 698 13.71 -45.10 -48.51
N ARG A 699 14.46 -44.02 -48.73
CA ARG A 699 15.85 -43.98 -49.15
C ARG A 699 16.58 -42.81 -48.47
N PRO A 700 17.91 -42.88 -48.34
CA PRO A 700 18.69 -41.79 -47.75
C PRO A 700 18.58 -40.53 -48.61
N LEU A 701 18.43 -39.37 -47.98
CA LEU A 701 18.44 -38.09 -48.67
C LEU A 701 19.88 -37.55 -48.67
N LEU A 702 20.59 -37.82 -49.76
CA LEU A 702 22.00 -37.46 -49.92
C LEU A 702 22.14 -36.13 -50.68
N PHE A 703 23.13 -35.31 -50.31
CA PHE A 703 23.47 -34.08 -51.01
C PHE A 703 24.50 -34.32 -52.13
N TRP A 704 25.66 -34.89 -51.80
CA TRP A 704 26.82 -35.03 -52.70
C TRP A 704 26.58 -35.88 -53.96
N GLY A 705 25.56 -36.74 -53.96
CA GLY A 705 25.21 -37.57 -55.12
C GLY A 705 24.22 -36.91 -56.09
N THR A 706 23.76 -35.69 -55.81
CA THR A 706 22.78 -34.96 -56.64
C THR A 706 23.47 -33.97 -57.58
N GLY A 707 22.73 -33.41 -58.55
CA GLY A 707 23.23 -32.32 -59.40
C GLY A 707 23.99 -32.71 -60.68
N VAL A 708 24.23 -34.00 -60.95
CA VAL A 708 24.98 -34.45 -62.15
C VAL A 708 24.39 -33.96 -63.48
N THR A 709 23.07 -33.86 -63.59
CA THR A 709 22.39 -33.34 -64.79
C THR A 709 22.51 -31.83 -64.91
N ALA A 710 22.48 -31.11 -63.79
CA ALA A 710 22.61 -29.66 -63.74
C ALA A 710 24.01 -29.22 -64.20
N VAL A 711 25.07 -29.95 -63.83
CA VAL A 711 26.44 -29.68 -64.31
C VAL A 711 26.53 -29.85 -65.83
N GLN A 712 25.91 -30.89 -66.40
CA GLN A 712 25.90 -31.10 -67.85
C GLN A 712 25.09 -30.01 -68.59
N GLN A 713 23.98 -29.56 -68.01
CA GLN A 713 23.22 -28.43 -68.53
C GLN A 713 24.01 -27.13 -68.44
N ALA A 714 24.70 -26.87 -67.33
CA ALA A 714 25.57 -25.71 -67.16
C ALA A 714 26.71 -25.70 -68.18
N LEU A 715 27.33 -26.86 -68.50
CA LEU A 715 28.34 -26.96 -69.55
C LEU A 715 27.76 -26.65 -70.95
N ARG A 716 26.53 -27.09 -71.24
CA ARG A 716 25.84 -26.74 -72.49
C ARG A 716 25.52 -25.25 -72.56
N HIS A 717 25.00 -24.68 -71.48
CA HIS A 717 24.72 -23.25 -71.39
C HIS A 717 26.00 -22.42 -71.48
N ALA A 718 27.10 -22.84 -70.86
CA ALA A 718 28.40 -22.17 -71.00
C ALA A 718 28.92 -22.21 -72.44
N ALA A 719 28.72 -23.33 -73.16
CA ALA A 719 29.06 -23.42 -74.58
C ALA A 719 28.17 -22.50 -75.45
N GLU A 720 26.86 -22.49 -75.20
CA GLU A 720 25.91 -21.57 -75.85
C GLU A 720 26.23 -20.10 -75.55
N ASP A 721 26.62 -19.78 -74.32
CA ASP A 721 26.95 -18.44 -73.86
C ASP A 721 28.30 -17.96 -74.43
N ALA A 722 29.29 -18.86 -74.57
CA ALA A 722 30.53 -18.57 -75.27
C ALA A 722 30.28 -18.26 -76.76
N GLU A 723 29.39 -19.02 -77.42
CA GLU A 723 28.94 -18.69 -78.77
C GLU A 723 28.14 -17.38 -78.83
N ARG A 724 27.28 -17.13 -77.83
CA ARG A 724 26.48 -15.91 -77.73
C ARG A 724 27.37 -14.68 -77.60
N LYS A 725 28.35 -14.71 -76.69
CA LYS A 725 29.33 -13.64 -76.46
C LYS A 725 30.21 -13.43 -77.70
N ARG A 726 30.66 -14.51 -78.33
CA ARG A 726 31.39 -14.44 -79.62
C ARG A 726 30.56 -13.79 -80.74
N ARG A 727 29.24 -14.01 -80.78
CA ARG A 727 28.33 -13.44 -81.77
C ARG A 727 27.75 -12.07 -81.38
N GLY A 728 27.94 -11.61 -80.14
CA GLY A 728 27.37 -10.36 -79.62
C GLY A 728 25.83 -10.37 -79.49
N ILE A 729 25.20 -11.53 -79.29
CA ILE A 729 23.74 -11.65 -79.19
C ILE A 729 23.30 -11.30 -77.76
N PRO A 730 22.38 -10.34 -77.54
CA PRO A 730 21.86 -10.06 -76.21
C PRO A 730 20.88 -11.15 -75.74
N LEU A 731 20.80 -11.33 -74.43
CA LEU A 731 19.68 -12.04 -73.79
C LEU A 731 18.38 -11.22 -73.96
N ALA A 732 17.24 -11.86 -73.65
CA ALA A 732 15.97 -11.14 -73.54
C ALA A 732 16.12 -9.92 -72.61
N PRO A 733 15.47 -8.78 -72.90
CA PRO A 733 15.65 -7.57 -72.11
C PRO A 733 15.38 -7.84 -70.61
N PRO A 734 16.37 -7.64 -69.72
CA PRO A 734 16.21 -7.94 -68.29
C PRO A 734 15.37 -6.88 -67.57
N TYR A 735 15.11 -5.73 -68.21
CA TYR A 735 14.20 -4.72 -67.71
C TYR A 735 12.75 -5.08 -68.07
N PRO A 736 11.77 -4.71 -67.23
CA PRO A 736 10.37 -4.96 -67.51
C PRO A 736 9.96 -4.23 -68.80
N CYS A 737 9.69 -4.99 -69.86
CA CYS A 737 9.28 -4.52 -71.17
C CYS A 737 8.08 -5.35 -71.67
N PRO A 738 7.40 -4.97 -72.77
CA PRO A 738 6.26 -5.76 -73.28
C PRO A 738 6.59 -7.24 -73.53
N GLU A 739 7.83 -7.56 -73.92
CA GLU A 739 8.30 -8.93 -74.14
C GLU A 739 8.65 -9.67 -72.84
N ASN A 740 9.01 -8.94 -71.77
CA ASN A 740 9.34 -9.48 -70.45
C ASN A 740 8.72 -8.61 -69.35
N PRO A 741 7.40 -8.66 -69.10
CA PRO A 741 6.73 -7.74 -68.18
C PRO A 741 7.21 -7.83 -66.72
N TRP A 742 7.72 -9.00 -66.33
CA TRP A 742 8.19 -9.28 -64.97
C TRP A 742 9.64 -8.83 -64.72
N GLY A 743 10.40 -8.55 -65.79
CA GLY A 743 11.80 -8.18 -65.68
C GLY A 743 12.66 -9.31 -65.10
N TRP A 744 12.51 -10.54 -65.62
CA TRP A 744 13.36 -11.67 -65.22
C TRP A 744 14.83 -11.33 -65.52
N ARG A 745 15.64 -11.27 -64.46
CA ARG A 745 17.09 -11.04 -64.54
C ARG A 745 17.80 -12.27 -64.03
N LEU A 746 18.77 -12.77 -64.81
CA LEU A 746 19.79 -13.65 -64.26
C LEU A 746 20.59 -12.84 -63.22
N ALA A 747 20.75 -13.40 -62.03
CA ALA A 747 21.61 -12.80 -61.01
C ALA A 747 23.04 -12.76 -61.58
N LYS A 748 23.63 -11.57 -61.64
CA LYS A 748 25.00 -11.42 -62.11
C LYS A 748 25.93 -11.90 -61.01
N ASP A 749 26.38 -13.14 -61.12
CA ASP A 749 27.43 -13.66 -60.26
C ASP A 749 28.79 -13.12 -60.73
N ILE A 750 29.67 -12.85 -59.77
CA ILE A 750 31.02 -12.32 -60.03
C ILE A 750 31.86 -13.37 -60.76
N LEU A 751 31.55 -14.65 -60.57
CA LEU A 751 32.23 -15.77 -61.23
C LEU A 751 31.79 -15.97 -62.69
N ASP A 752 30.66 -15.39 -63.11
CA ASP A 752 30.04 -15.55 -64.43
C ASP A 752 30.09 -14.25 -65.28
N GLU A 753 31.01 -13.32 -64.97
CA GLU A 753 31.11 -12.01 -65.66
C GLU A 753 31.45 -12.15 -67.17
N GLU A 754 32.33 -13.08 -67.51
CA GLU A 754 32.81 -13.41 -68.88
C GLU A 754 32.39 -14.80 -69.33
#